data_AF-A0A1B0GC42-F1
#
_entry.id   AF-A0A1B0GC42-F1
#
_cell.length_a   1.000
_cell.length_b   1.000
_cell.length_c   1.000
_cell.angle_alpha   90.00
_cell.angle_beta   90.00
_cell.angle_gamma   90.00
#
_symmetry.space_group_name_H-M   'P 1'
#
loop_
_entity.id
_entity.type
_entity.pdbx_description
1 polymer ?
#
loop_
_entity_poly.entity_id
_entity_poly.type
_entity_poly.pdbx_seq_one_letter_code
_entity_poly.pdbx_strand_id
1 'polypeptide(L)'
;MRNLEEVLNDINKYINIDKDREKYASNFVILRDTIFNKLRKREPFGSIFKGFQLGGSYGDNLKVTKPNEYDLVFHIRFPDNNLISVRKDYDLPGNVHIDLTKVMEKLRKEKQNEVIYTHLLRWVNEKNYLIINKLQSHFFSCFTKVMQELNYRINVNNEVFTLRYTRAGPAHTVEVTGDIDFNYSVDFVPGILLEEKQSILPGVGQWEAIPKPLFLAPKDYTSFRASYYREEHKLIGNKHNLKNALRMLKKFRDAHQNMLKMKSYFIKTLFLWKVKEKNYTNYWRNSLSLIIIDMFKDMEKSFNQRNLPFFWDSRLNLYEAYSSNVLTEMFKCVQSARETLEKANVELTIPLEPRVYRIFCKCRELKNWSGRLQLTSFFRLLSTNFKLSARQLLAESNGGFIHEKILTNTSNSLIIDNYLYNTHLQYADISPKPVREEAKEERIQPPPPNPDPSGNERTLPRLMNFPEIMWPSMFNSMRNWVLVYGIIRPYFDKEFYLKEFIRGAKKAMQVVSVKLMNSDFSGLNNLVTDEALAELKPVIQKLSVSQRRQLEVQESDVYLTFPYQVGIMFDESSGRKIQKRWVEITMVFHILRGLHEIRESGEEIPWNMGTMPEYQDKVFVCNYRFIKEFTSGQESDWTINVVNHFKPLDLINEMKRA
;
A
#
# COMPACT_ATOMS: atom_id res chain seq x y z
N MET A 1 33.05 14.66 10.39
CA MET A 1 31.88 13.80 10.67
C MET A 1 30.68 14.48 10.03
N ARG A 2 29.76 13.72 9.43
CA ARG A 2 28.52 14.31 8.93
C ARG A 2 27.70 14.84 10.10
N ASN A 3 26.97 15.92 9.90
CA ASN A 3 25.98 16.39 10.87
C ASN A 3 24.56 15.95 10.45
N LEU A 4 23.58 16.16 11.34
CA LEU A 4 22.19 15.81 11.06
C LEU A 4 21.64 16.51 9.80
N GLU A 5 22.01 17.76 9.57
CA GLU A 5 21.54 18.54 8.42
C GLU A 5 21.93 17.88 7.09
N GLU A 6 23.17 17.40 6.96
CA GLU A 6 23.63 16.68 5.77
C GLU A 6 22.83 15.38 5.52
N VAL A 7 22.54 14.63 6.58
CA VAL A 7 21.76 13.38 6.49
C VAL A 7 20.32 13.66 6.07
N LEU A 8 19.68 14.67 6.66
CA LEU A 8 18.31 15.05 6.31
C LEU A 8 18.20 15.57 4.87
N ASN A 9 19.21 16.31 4.39
CA ASN A 9 19.25 16.76 3.00
C ASN A 9 19.40 15.60 2.02
N ASP A 10 20.17 14.58 2.35
CA ASP A 10 20.27 13.34 1.57
C ASP A 10 18.95 12.58 1.51
N ILE A 11 18.27 12.44 2.65
CA ILE A 11 16.93 11.85 2.71
C ILE A 11 15.95 12.68 1.87
N ASN A 12 15.97 14.01 1.98
CA ASN A 12 15.09 14.91 1.23
C ASN A 12 15.27 14.79 -0.29
N LYS A 13 16.51 14.58 -0.76
CA LYS A 13 16.80 14.28 -2.17
C LYS A 13 16.24 12.93 -2.58
N TYR A 14 16.42 11.90 -1.76
CA TYR A 14 15.94 10.54 -2.04
C TYR A 14 14.42 10.42 -2.09
N ILE A 15 13.69 11.12 -1.21
CA ILE A 15 12.22 11.04 -1.15
C ILE A 15 11.54 11.84 -2.27
N ASN A 16 12.30 12.61 -3.05
CA ASN A 16 11.77 13.38 -4.17
C ASN A 16 11.35 12.46 -5.34
N ILE A 17 10.37 12.90 -6.12
CA ILE A 17 9.76 12.14 -7.22
C ILE A 17 10.33 12.50 -8.60
N ASP A 18 11.31 13.41 -8.67
CA ASP A 18 11.74 14.04 -9.92
C ASP A 18 12.18 13.03 -10.99
N LYS A 19 12.83 11.94 -10.59
CA LYS A 19 13.28 10.87 -11.51
C LYS A 19 12.12 10.23 -12.29
N ASP A 20 10.97 10.07 -11.66
CA ASP A 20 9.82 9.36 -12.24
C ASP A 20 8.74 10.33 -12.76
N ARG A 21 8.88 11.64 -12.48
CA ARG A 21 7.82 12.64 -12.68
C ARG A 21 7.35 12.72 -14.13
N GLU A 22 8.28 12.77 -15.07
CA GLU A 22 7.98 12.97 -16.50
C GLU A 22 7.12 11.85 -17.09
N LYS A 23 7.49 10.59 -16.84
CA LYS A 23 6.77 9.42 -17.37
C LYS A 23 5.32 9.39 -16.86
N TYR A 24 5.13 9.55 -15.55
CA TYR A 24 3.79 9.51 -14.97
C TYR A 24 2.95 10.73 -15.34
N ALA A 25 3.54 11.93 -15.39
CA ALA A 25 2.82 13.15 -15.75
C ALA A 25 2.30 13.10 -17.19
N SER A 26 3.10 12.57 -18.13
CA SER A 26 2.71 12.41 -19.53
C SER A 26 1.51 11.47 -19.66
N ASN A 27 1.54 10.32 -18.98
CA ASN A 27 0.43 9.37 -18.97
C ASN A 27 -0.83 9.96 -18.33
N PHE A 28 -0.67 10.63 -17.19
CA PHE A 28 -1.75 11.33 -16.50
C PHE A 28 -2.45 12.37 -17.39
N VAL A 29 -1.69 13.19 -18.12
CA VAL A 29 -2.25 14.23 -19.01
C VAL A 29 -3.14 13.59 -20.09
N ILE A 30 -2.66 12.53 -20.74
CA ILE A 30 -3.42 11.86 -21.81
C ILE A 30 -4.68 11.19 -21.25
N LEU A 31 -4.59 10.48 -20.11
CA LEU A 31 -5.75 9.89 -19.44
C LEU A 31 -6.80 10.97 -19.12
N ARG A 32 -6.37 12.05 -18.45
CA ARG A 32 -7.24 13.16 -18.03
C ARG A 32 -7.97 13.77 -19.22
N ASP A 33 -7.23 14.11 -20.28
CA ASP A 33 -7.80 14.78 -21.44
C ASP A 33 -8.74 13.86 -22.21
N THR A 34 -8.39 12.58 -22.34
CA THR A 34 -9.27 11.55 -22.93
C THR A 34 -10.60 11.44 -22.18
N ILE A 35 -10.54 11.35 -20.84
CA ILE A 35 -11.74 11.24 -20.00
C ILE A 35 -12.59 12.52 -20.11
N PHE A 36 -12.00 13.72 -19.94
CA PHE A 36 -12.77 14.95 -20.01
C PHE A 36 -13.34 15.23 -21.40
N ASN A 37 -12.63 14.90 -22.47
CA ASN A 37 -13.14 15.06 -23.83
C ASN A 37 -14.38 14.20 -24.08
N LYS A 38 -14.46 13.00 -23.48
CA LYS A 38 -15.66 12.16 -23.53
C LYS A 38 -16.76 12.64 -22.58
N LEU A 39 -16.42 13.07 -21.36
CA LEU A 39 -17.39 13.59 -20.40
C LEU A 39 -18.10 14.86 -20.91
N ARG A 40 -17.36 15.77 -21.56
CA ARG A 40 -17.93 17.03 -22.11
C ARG A 40 -18.99 16.83 -23.18
N LYS A 41 -19.04 15.66 -23.82
CA LYS A 41 -20.07 15.32 -24.82
C LYS A 41 -21.41 14.91 -24.19
N ARG A 42 -21.50 14.83 -22.86
CA ARG A 42 -22.70 14.40 -22.15
C ARG A 42 -23.40 15.60 -21.52
N GLU A 43 -24.69 15.72 -21.73
CA GLU A 43 -25.51 16.71 -21.03
C GLU A 43 -26.02 16.19 -19.67
N PRO A 44 -26.14 17.05 -18.65
CA PRO A 44 -25.67 18.43 -18.61
C PRO A 44 -24.21 18.58 -18.17
N PHE A 45 -23.41 17.49 -18.11
CA PHE A 45 -22.03 17.56 -17.64
C PHE A 45 -21.21 18.60 -18.44
N GLY A 46 -21.29 18.54 -19.78
CA GLY A 46 -20.56 19.45 -20.67
C GLY A 46 -20.89 20.92 -20.43
N SER A 47 -22.18 21.24 -20.23
CA SER A 47 -22.65 22.61 -20.01
C SER A 47 -22.25 23.20 -18.65
N ILE A 48 -22.09 22.37 -17.62
CA ILE A 48 -21.70 22.84 -16.26
C ILE A 48 -20.21 22.68 -15.94
N PHE A 49 -19.45 21.97 -16.78
CA PHE A 49 -18.02 21.76 -16.57
C PHE A 49 -17.22 23.03 -16.90
N LYS A 50 -16.45 23.55 -15.93
CA LYS A 50 -15.65 24.79 -16.06
C LYS A 50 -14.16 24.59 -15.80
N GLY A 51 -13.62 23.46 -16.28
CA GLY A 51 -12.21 23.14 -16.15
C GLY A 51 -11.89 22.35 -14.89
N PHE A 52 -10.62 22.35 -14.50
CA PHE A 52 -10.14 21.58 -13.37
C PHE A 52 -8.91 22.23 -12.73
N GLN A 53 -8.58 21.77 -11.53
CA GLN A 53 -7.37 22.10 -10.81
C GLN A 53 -6.72 20.82 -10.31
N LEU A 54 -5.43 20.66 -10.60
CA LEU A 54 -4.62 19.63 -9.98
C LEU A 54 -4.36 20.03 -8.53
N GLY A 55 -4.73 19.15 -7.61
CA GLY A 55 -4.69 19.39 -6.18
C GLY A 55 -3.83 18.39 -5.44
N GLY A 56 -4.07 18.32 -4.14
CA GLY A 56 -3.51 17.31 -3.26
C GLY A 56 -1.98 17.30 -3.22
N SER A 57 -1.42 16.11 -2.97
CA SER A 57 0.02 15.99 -2.70
C SER A 57 0.87 16.33 -3.91
N TYR A 58 0.45 15.90 -5.11
CA TYR A 58 1.17 16.17 -6.34
C TYR A 58 1.09 17.67 -6.70
N GLY A 59 -0.12 18.25 -6.71
CA GLY A 59 -0.33 19.67 -7.03
C GLY A 59 0.39 20.64 -6.09
N ASP A 60 0.52 20.29 -4.80
CA ASP A 60 1.25 21.11 -3.84
C ASP A 60 2.78 20.93 -3.89
N ASN A 61 3.32 20.06 -4.75
CA ASN A 61 4.73 19.60 -4.74
C ASN A 61 5.13 18.98 -3.39
N LEU A 62 4.24 18.16 -2.82
CA LEU A 62 4.37 17.47 -1.54
C LEU A 62 4.33 15.93 -1.68
N LYS A 63 4.28 15.40 -2.91
CA LYS A 63 4.32 13.96 -3.17
C LYS A 63 5.72 13.41 -2.86
N VAL A 64 5.79 12.20 -2.33
CA VAL A 64 7.04 11.55 -1.91
C VAL A 64 7.15 10.17 -2.52
N THR A 65 8.38 9.72 -2.76
CA THR A 65 8.75 8.39 -3.27
C THR A 65 8.36 8.12 -4.73
N LYS A 66 7.07 8.12 -5.09
CA LYS A 66 6.61 7.93 -6.48
C LYS A 66 5.42 8.83 -6.81
N PRO A 67 5.28 9.32 -8.07
CA PRO A 67 4.13 10.10 -8.52
C PRO A 67 2.92 9.21 -8.90
N ASN A 68 2.55 8.30 -8.00
CA ASN A 68 1.56 7.24 -8.24
C ASN A 68 0.12 7.60 -7.84
N GLU A 69 -0.17 8.88 -7.58
CA GLU A 69 -1.48 9.35 -7.14
C GLU A 69 -1.64 10.81 -7.57
N TYR A 70 -2.76 11.10 -8.21
CA TYR A 70 -3.14 12.43 -8.67
C TYR A 70 -4.51 12.79 -8.14
N ASP A 71 -4.60 13.88 -7.40
CA ASP A 71 -5.87 14.45 -6.96
C ASP A 71 -6.27 15.56 -7.93
N LEU A 72 -7.42 15.44 -8.59
CA LEU A 72 -7.91 16.46 -9.51
C LEU A 72 -9.30 16.89 -9.11
N VAL A 73 -9.45 18.18 -8.83
CA VAL A 73 -10.78 18.78 -8.62
C VAL A 73 -11.29 19.29 -9.95
N PHE A 74 -12.39 18.75 -10.46
CA PHE A 74 -13.06 19.31 -11.64
C PHE A 74 -14.15 20.28 -11.23
N HIS A 75 -14.13 21.46 -11.85
CA HIS A 75 -14.96 22.57 -11.48
C HIS A 75 -16.33 22.46 -12.14
N ILE A 76 -17.35 22.50 -11.31
CA ILE A 76 -18.75 22.59 -11.70
C ILE A 76 -19.21 24.02 -11.45
N ARG A 77 -19.73 24.67 -12.48
CA ARG A 77 -20.29 26.02 -12.41
C ARG A 77 -21.68 25.98 -13.02
N PHE A 78 -22.69 26.21 -12.20
CA PHE A 78 -24.06 26.29 -12.69
C PHE A 78 -24.29 27.61 -13.43
N PRO A 79 -25.26 27.67 -14.37
CA PRO A 79 -25.73 28.94 -14.91
C PRO A 79 -26.12 29.90 -13.80
N ASP A 80 -25.85 31.19 -13.99
CA ASP A 80 -26.08 32.22 -12.96
C ASP A 80 -25.50 31.90 -11.59
N ASN A 81 -24.31 31.28 -11.57
CA ASN A 81 -23.58 30.85 -10.38
C ASN A 81 -23.49 31.94 -9.28
N ASN A 82 -23.44 33.21 -9.68
CA ASN A 82 -23.40 34.36 -8.79
C ASN A 82 -24.67 34.57 -7.95
N LEU A 83 -25.79 33.94 -8.32
CA LEU A 83 -27.06 33.97 -7.59
C LEU A 83 -27.16 32.87 -6.52
N ILE A 84 -26.26 31.89 -6.52
CA ILE A 84 -26.21 30.83 -5.51
C ILE A 84 -25.98 31.46 -4.14
N SER A 85 -26.84 31.14 -3.19
CA SER A 85 -26.66 31.52 -1.79
C SER A 85 -26.00 30.36 -1.05
N VAL A 86 -25.05 30.69 -0.17
CA VAL A 86 -24.31 29.69 0.62
C VAL A 86 -24.67 29.90 2.09
N ARG A 87 -25.04 28.83 2.77
CA ARG A 87 -25.39 28.86 4.19
C ARG A 87 -24.47 27.94 4.97
N LYS A 88 -24.03 28.36 6.15
CA LYS A 88 -23.25 27.49 7.04
C LYS A 88 -24.11 26.31 7.46
N ASP A 89 -23.50 25.13 7.52
CA ASP A 89 -24.04 24.01 8.28
C ASP A 89 -23.55 24.16 9.73
N TYR A 90 -24.48 24.39 10.65
CA TYR A 90 -24.15 24.59 12.06
C TYR A 90 -23.88 23.28 12.79
N ASP A 91 -24.41 22.16 12.29
CA ASP A 91 -24.25 20.83 12.87
C ASP A 91 -22.93 20.18 12.42
N LEU A 92 -22.42 20.60 11.26
CA LEU A 92 -21.17 20.07 10.69
C LEU A 92 -20.17 21.19 10.39
N PRO A 93 -19.27 21.51 11.32
CA PRO A 93 -18.29 22.57 11.13
C PRO A 93 -17.39 22.34 9.91
N GLY A 94 -17.12 23.44 9.19
CA GLY A 94 -16.46 23.45 7.89
C GLY A 94 -17.33 22.98 6.72
N ASN A 95 -18.63 22.73 6.91
CA ASN A 95 -19.57 22.44 5.82
C ASN A 95 -20.55 23.59 5.55
N VAL A 96 -21.18 23.53 4.38
CA VAL A 96 -22.15 24.50 3.87
C VAL A 96 -23.28 23.83 3.09
N HIS A 97 -24.44 24.49 3.04
CA HIS A 97 -25.52 24.19 2.11
C HIS A 97 -25.45 25.11 0.89
N ILE A 98 -25.74 24.55 -0.28
CA ILE A 98 -25.79 25.25 -1.57
C ILE A 98 -27.25 25.50 -1.93
N ASP A 99 -27.70 26.74 -1.75
CA ASP A 99 -29.08 27.19 -2.00
C ASP A 99 -29.20 27.76 -3.42
N LEU A 100 -29.93 27.02 -4.26
CA LEU A 100 -30.14 27.34 -5.66
C LEU A 100 -31.45 28.06 -5.93
N THR A 101 -32.19 28.53 -4.91
CA THR A 101 -33.53 29.14 -5.09
C THR A 101 -33.54 30.23 -6.17
N LYS A 102 -32.66 31.22 -6.06
CA LYS A 102 -32.56 32.33 -7.02
C LYS A 102 -32.10 31.89 -8.42
N VAL A 103 -31.27 30.85 -8.48
CA VAL A 103 -30.85 30.25 -9.75
C VAL A 103 -32.05 29.59 -10.41
N MET A 104 -32.78 28.74 -9.68
CA MET A 104 -33.97 28.04 -10.20
C MET A 104 -35.06 29.00 -10.70
N GLU A 105 -35.34 30.07 -9.96
CA GLU A 105 -36.30 31.11 -10.35
C GLU A 105 -35.95 31.79 -11.68
N LYS A 106 -34.65 32.01 -11.91
CA LYS A 106 -34.15 32.60 -13.15
C LYS A 106 -34.18 31.59 -14.30
N LEU A 107 -33.62 30.40 -14.10
CA LEU A 107 -33.54 29.37 -15.15
C LEU A 107 -34.91 28.90 -15.63
N ARG A 108 -35.94 28.92 -14.76
CA ARG A 108 -37.32 28.59 -15.15
C ARG A 108 -37.84 29.44 -16.31
N LYS A 109 -37.30 30.66 -16.49
CA LYS A 109 -37.74 31.61 -17.52
C LYS A 109 -36.89 31.55 -18.80
N GLU A 110 -35.82 30.74 -18.80
CA GLU A 110 -34.77 30.76 -19.83
C GLU A 110 -34.75 29.46 -20.64
N LYS A 111 -35.21 29.52 -21.91
CA LYS A 111 -35.26 28.35 -22.79
C LYS A 111 -33.87 27.72 -23.04
N GLN A 112 -32.81 28.53 -23.12
CA GLN A 112 -31.45 28.03 -23.34
C GLN A 112 -30.94 27.13 -22.21
N ASN A 113 -31.53 27.21 -21.01
CA ASN A 113 -31.12 26.47 -19.83
C ASN A 113 -32.09 25.33 -19.47
N GLU A 114 -33.01 24.96 -20.37
CA GLU A 114 -34.06 23.95 -20.13
C GLU A 114 -33.49 22.58 -19.70
N VAL A 115 -32.41 22.14 -20.35
CA VAL A 115 -31.78 20.84 -20.07
C VAL A 115 -31.25 20.79 -18.63
N ILE A 116 -30.41 21.75 -18.24
CA ILE A 116 -29.87 21.80 -16.89
C ILE A 116 -30.95 22.09 -15.84
N TYR A 117 -31.94 22.93 -16.14
CA TYR A 117 -33.08 23.18 -15.25
C TYR A 117 -33.84 21.89 -14.93
N THR A 118 -34.11 21.06 -15.94
CA THR A 118 -34.77 19.75 -15.78
C THR A 118 -33.97 18.81 -14.87
N HIS A 119 -32.64 18.83 -14.98
CA HIS A 119 -31.77 18.07 -14.09
C HIS A 119 -31.77 18.64 -12.66
N LEU A 120 -31.70 19.96 -12.51
CA LEU A 120 -31.69 20.62 -11.21
C LEU A 120 -32.97 20.34 -10.41
N LEU A 121 -34.15 20.29 -11.06
CA LEU A 121 -35.41 19.90 -10.42
C LEU A 121 -35.33 18.53 -9.70
N ARG A 122 -34.44 17.64 -10.13
CA ARG A 122 -34.22 16.31 -9.53
C ARG A 122 -33.04 16.28 -8.56
N TRP A 123 -32.20 17.30 -8.59
CA TRP A 123 -30.97 17.39 -7.80
C TRP A 123 -31.12 18.27 -6.57
N VAL A 124 -32.19 19.06 -6.45
CA VAL A 124 -32.47 19.85 -5.26
C VAL A 124 -33.55 19.20 -4.38
N ASN A 125 -33.57 19.52 -3.10
CA ASN A 125 -34.68 19.17 -2.21
C ASN A 125 -35.81 20.21 -2.30
N GLU A 126 -36.85 20.04 -1.48
CA GLU A 126 -38.02 20.95 -1.42
C GLU A 126 -37.65 22.41 -1.06
N LYS A 127 -36.50 22.62 -0.42
CA LYS A 127 -35.95 23.95 -0.07
C LYS A 127 -34.96 24.47 -1.11
N ASN A 128 -34.88 23.85 -2.29
CA ASN A 128 -33.92 24.14 -3.35
C ASN A 128 -32.44 24.00 -2.95
N TYR A 129 -32.13 23.22 -1.91
CA TYR A 129 -30.74 22.89 -1.57
C TYR A 129 -30.26 21.73 -2.43
N LEU A 130 -29.04 21.84 -2.95
CA LEU A 130 -28.46 20.81 -3.80
C LEU A 130 -28.17 19.51 -3.01
N ILE A 131 -28.66 18.40 -3.51
CA ILE A 131 -28.53 17.06 -2.90
C ILE A 131 -27.25 16.40 -3.43
N ILE A 132 -26.33 16.08 -2.52
CA ILE A 132 -25.02 15.50 -2.82
C ILE A 132 -25.14 14.19 -3.60
N ASN A 133 -25.98 13.27 -3.12
CA ASN A 133 -26.08 11.93 -3.71
C ASN A 133 -26.67 11.96 -5.11
N LYS A 134 -27.58 12.90 -5.42
CA LYS A 134 -28.16 13.03 -6.77
C LYS A 134 -27.13 13.53 -7.77
N LEU A 135 -26.37 14.56 -7.41
CA LEU A 135 -25.26 15.07 -8.21
C LEU A 135 -24.18 14.00 -8.44
N GLN A 136 -23.74 13.34 -7.37
CA GLN A 136 -22.74 12.27 -7.41
C GLN A 136 -23.21 11.07 -8.24
N SER A 137 -24.49 10.68 -8.15
CA SER A 137 -25.03 9.58 -8.96
C SER A 137 -25.03 9.92 -10.46
N HIS A 138 -25.29 11.19 -10.81
CA HIS A 138 -25.20 11.64 -12.19
C HIS A 138 -23.77 11.55 -12.73
N PHE A 139 -22.79 12.06 -11.97
CA PHE A 139 -21.38 11.96 -12.35
C PHE A 139 -20.91 10.51 -12.41
N PHE A 140 -21.33 9.68 -11.46
CA PHE A 140 -21.06 8.25 -11.48
C PHE A 140 -21.53 7.61 -12.79
N SER A 141 -22.77 7.91 -13.22
CA SER A 141 -23.30 7.43 -14.50
C SER A 141 -22.47 7.91 -15.69
N CYS A 142 -22.04 9.18 -15.70
CA CYS A 142 -21.22 9.74 -16.76
C CYS A 142 -19.87 9.04 -16.87
N PHE A 143 -19.16 8.88 -15.74
CA PHE A 143 -17.87 8.18 -15.69
C PHE A 143 -18.01 6.72 -16.10
N THR A 144 -19.00 5.98 -15.60
CA THR A 144 -19.24 4.57 -15.98
C THR A 144 -19.39 4.43 -17.50
N LYS A 145 -20.20 5.28 -18.13
CA LYS A 145 -20.37 5.25 -19.58
C LYS A 145 -19.08 5.59 -20.33
N VAL A 146 -18.29 6.55 -19.85
CA VAL A 146 -16.97 6.87 -20.44
C VAL A 146 -16.00 5.68 -20.34
N MET A 147 -15.99 4.98 -19.21
CA MET A 147 -15.12 3.80 -19.02
C MET A 147 -15.52 2.64 -19.94
N GLN A 148 -16.84 2.43 -20.11
CA GLN A 148 -17.37 1.46 -21.07
C GLN A 148 -16.97 1.81 -22.51
N GLU A 149 -17.11 3.06 -22.93
CA GLU A 149 -16.68 3.51 -24.26
C GLU A 149 -15.16 3.39 -24.50
N LEU A 150 -14.36 3.43 -23.44
CA LEU A 150 -12.92 3.22 -23.49
C LEU A 150 -12.53 1.74 -23.45
N ASN A 151 -13.51 0.83 -23.31
CA ASN A 151 -13.26 -0.59 -23.03
C ASN A 151 -12.28 -0.79 -21.87
N TYR A 152 -12.34 0.10 -20.86
CA TYR A 152 -11.45 0.10 -19.70
C TYR A 152 -9.95 0.09 -20.07
N ARG A 153 -9.57 0.73 -21.18
CA ARG A 153 -8.18 0.81 -21.63
C ARG A 153 -7.86 2.19 -22.21
N ILE A 154 -6.60 2.60 -22.14
CA ILE A 154 -6.05 3.73 -22.90
C ILE A 154 -4.75 3.33 -23.57
N ASN A 155 -4.43 3.98 -24.69
CA ASN A 155 -3.12 3.89 -25.32
C ASN A 155 -2.36 5.19 -25.08
N VAL A 156 -1.16 5.08 -24.54
CA VAL A 156 -0.24 6.20 -24.31
C VAL A 156 1.13 5.80 -24.86
N ASN A 157 1.66 6.54 -25.84
CA ASN A 157 2.97 6.30 -26.43
C ASN A 157 3.18 4.84 -26.91
N ASN A 158 2.16 4.25 -27.54
CA ASN A 158 2.12 2.85 -28.00
C ASN A 158 2.10 1.79 -26.89
N GLU A 159 1.98 2.18 -25.62
CA GLU A 159 1.74 1.28 -24.49
C GLU A 159 0.25 1.28 -24.13
N VAL A 160 -0.31 0.08 -23.90
CA VAL A 160 -1.72 -0.08 -23.51
C VAL A 160 -1.82 -0.21 -22.00
N PHE A 161 -2.59 0.68 -21.38
CA PHE A 161 -2.86 0.67 -19.94
C PHE A 161 -4.28 0.20 -19.66
N THR A 162 -4.43 -0.63 -18.63
CA THR A 162 -5.74 -1.06 -18.13
C THR A 162 -6.26 -0.06 -17.11
N LEU A 163 -7.55 0.26 -17.20
CA LEU A 163 -8.25 1.17 -16.30
C LEU A 163 -9.15 0.38 -15.36
N ARG A 164 -9.17 0.75 -14.09
CA ARG A 164 -10.22 0.35 -13.15
C ARG A 164 -10.89 1.59 -12.58
N TYR A 165 -12.22 1.64 -12.68
CA TYR A 165 -13.01 2.75 -12.17
C TYR A 165 -13.73 2.34 -10.89
N THR A 166 -13.58 3.17 -9.86
CA THR A 166 -14.30 3.03 -8.58
C THR A 166 -14.76 4.39 -8.08
N ARG A 167 -15.73 4.40 -7.17
CA ARG A 167 -16.14 5.60 -6.43
C ARG A 167 -15.61 5.49 -5.01
N ALA A 168 -14.79 6.43 -4.58
CA ALA A 168 -14.16 6.44 -3.26
C ALA A 168 -14.36 7.79 -2.57
N GLY A 169 -15.22 7.83 -1.55
CA GLY A 169 -15.59 9.09 -0.90
C GLY A 169 -16.22 10.08 -1.90
N PRO A 170 -15.70 11.32 -2.03
CA PRO A 170 -16.18 12.27 -3.04
C PRO A 170 -15.63 12.00 -4.45
N ALA A 171 -14.62 11.14 -4.60
CA ALA A 171 -13.86 10.98 -5.83
C ALA A 171 -14.46 9.91 -6.76
N HIS A 172 -14.32 10.18 -8.07
CA HIS A 172 -14.39 9.21 -9.14
C HIS A 172 -12.96 8.76 -9.45
N THR A 173 -12.54 7.64 -8.85
CA THR A 173 -11.15 7.18 -8.91
C THR A 173 -10.94 6.29 -10.12
N VAL A 174 -9.92 6.60 -10.93
CA VAL A 174 -9.48 5.78 -12.05
C VAL A 174 -8.07 5.30 -11.76
N GLU A 175 -7.93 4.00 -11.55
CA GLU A 175 -6.63 3.34 -11.38
C GLU A 175 -6.12 2.88 -12.74
N VAL A 176 -4.84 3.14 -12.99
CA VAL A 176 -4.14 2.84 -14.23
C VAL A 176 -3.07 1.80 -13.93
N THR A 177 -3.13 0.68 -14.65
CA THR A 177 -2.19 -0.44 -14.55
C THR A 177 -1.46 -0.61 -15.87
N GLY A 178 -0.14 -0.48 -15.85
CA GLY A 178 0.77 -0.76 -16.97
C GLY A 178 1.72 -1.92 -16.66
N ASP A 179 2.91 -1.89 -17.24
CA ASP A 179 3.99 -2.85 -17.02
C ASP A 179 4.49 -2.86 -15.56
N ILE A 180 5.35 -3.84 -15.24
CA ILE A 180 5.92 -4.06 -13.90
C ILE A 180 6.39 -2.71 -13.31
N ASP A 181 5.86 -2.37 -12.13
CA ASP A 181 6.11 -1.14 -11.37
C ASP A 181 5.51 0.19 -11.88
N PHE A 182 4.72 0.19 -12.97
CA PHE A 182 3.99 1.37 -13.44
C PHE A 182 2.50 1.29 -13.12
N ASN A 183 2.13 1.77 -11.93
CA ASN A 183 0.73 1.89 -11.49
C ASN A 183 0.50 3.25 -10.84
N TYR A 184 -0.63 3.88 -11.13
CA TYR A 184 -1.06 5.10 -10.45
C TYR A 184 -2.57 5.23 -10.41
N SER A 185 -3.09 6.06 -9.51
CA SER A 185 -4.51 6.41 -9.44
C SER A 185 -4.74 7.90 -9.70
N VAL A 186 -5.91 8.22 -10.25
CA VAL A 186 -6.39 9.59 -10.40
C VAL A 186 -7.75 9.72 -9.75
N ASP A 187 -7.84 10.59 -8.75
CA ASP A 187 -9.07 10.93 -8.07
C ASP A 187 -9.70 12.16 -8.73
N PHE A 188 -10.74 11.92 -9.55
CA PHE A 188 -11.54 13.00 -10.13
C PHE A 188 -12.62 13.43 -9.14
N VAL A 189 -12.38 14.51 -8.41
CA VAL A 189 -13.25 15.05 -7.37
C VAL A 189 -14.11 16.18 -7.95
N PRO A 190 -15.46 16.10 -7.93
CA PRO A 190 -16.29 17.23 -8.29
C PRO A 190 -16.19 18.33 -7.24
N GLY A 191 -16.05 19.59 -7.67
CA GLY A 191 -16.12 20.76 -6.81
C GLY A 191 -17.01 21.83 -7.42
N ILE A 192 -18.00 22.30 -6.67
CA ILE A 192 -18.84 23.43 -7.12
C ILE A 192 -18.01 24.70 -6.91
N LEU A 193 -17.63 25.34 -8.02
CA LEU A 193 -16.78 26.52 -8.02
C LEU A 193 -17.61 27.75 -7.66
N LEU A 194 -17.25 28.40 -6.56
CA LEU A 194 -17.96 29.55 -5.99
C LEU A 194 -17.04 30.76 -5.92
N GLU A 195 -17.63 31.94 -6.05
CA GLU A 195 -16.90 33.20 -5.97
C GLU A 195 -16.67 33.62 -4.51
N GLU A 196 -15.68 34.49 -4.28
CA GLU A 196 -15.34 35.02 -2.95
C GLU A 196 -16.55 35.58 -2.21
N LYS A 197 -17.42 36.35 -2.89
CA LYS A 197 -18.63 36.94 -2.30
C LYS A 197 -19.64 35.93 -1.73
N GLN A 198 -19.50 34.66 -2.10
CA GLN A 198 -20.36 33.57 -1.65
C GLN A 198 -19.72 32.80 -0.50
N SER A 199 -18.45 33.09 -0.18
CA SER A 199 -17.72 32.46 0.91
C SER A 199 -18.34 32.79 2.26
N ILE A 200 -18.27 31.82 3.18
CA ILE A 200 -18.62 31.99 4.59
C ILE A 200 -17.45 32.55 5.42
N LEU A 201 -16.28 32.71 4.80
CA LEU A 201 -15.06 33.29 5.36
C LEU A 201 -14.66 34.56 4.58
N PRO A 202 -14.21 35.62 5.25
CA PRO A 202 -13.75 36.84 4.58
C PRO A 202 -12.34 36.64 3.97
N GLY A 203 -12.05 37.39 2.88
CA GLY A 203 -10.71 37.52 2.32
C GLY A 203 -10.13 36.24 1.71
N VAL A 204 -10.99 35.34 1.24
CA VAL A 204 -10.62 34.14 0.50
C VAL A 204 -11.07 34.29 -0.94
N GLY A 205 -10.24 33.90 -1.91
CA GLY A 205 -10.62 33.98 -3.32
C GLY A 205 -11.70 32.96 -3.70
N GLN A 206 -11.73 32.59 -4.98
CA GLN A 206 -12.58 31.49 -5.46
C GLN A 206 -12.30 30.19 -4.71
N TRP A 207 -13.35 29.47 -4.35
CA TRP A 207 -13.31 28.29 -3.50
C TRP A 207 -14.30 27.23 -4.00
N GLU A 208 -14.20 26.02 -3.46
CA GLU A 208 -14.99 24.88 -3.90
C GLU A 208 -15.86 24.30 -2.77
N ALA A 209 -17.11 24.00 -3.08
CA ALA A 209 -17.94 23.13 -2.24
C ALA A 209 -17.81 21.68 -2.72
N ILE A 210 -17.22 20.82 -1.88
CA ILE A 210 -16.90 19.42 -2.19
C ILE A 210 -18.01 18.50 -1.65
N PRO A 211 -18.63 17.64 -2.48
CA PRO A 211 -19.69 16.70 -2.11
C PRO A 211 -19.14 15.50 -1.35
N LYS A 212 -18.62 15.73 -0.14
CA LYS A 212 -18.07 14.69 0.71
C LYS A 212 -19.21 13.88 1.35
N PRO A 213 -19.31 12.57 1.08
CA PRO A 213 -20.35 11.74 1.69
C PRO A 213 -20.11 11.62 3.21
N LEU A 214 -21.19 11.63 3.98
CA LEU A 214 -21.17 11.25 5.39
C LEU A 214 -21.55 9.79 5.56
N PHE A 215 -20.97 9.17 6.59
CA PHE A 215 -21.39 7.85 7.03
C PHE A 215 -22.85 7.93 7.53
N LEU A 216 -23.73 7.08 6.99
CA LEU A 216 -25.18 7.05 7.31
C LEU A 216 -25.97 8.32 6.94
N ALA A 217 -25.51 9.11 5.96
CA ALA A 217 -26.26 10.28 5.51
C ALA A 217 -27.63 9.89 4.90
N PRO A 218 -28.70 10.67 5.17
CA PRO A 218 -29.97 10.55 4.45
C PRO A 218 -29.80 10.65 2.92
N LYS A 219 -30.75 10.10 2.17
CA LYS A 219 -30.71 10.11 0.69
C LYS A 219 -30.68 11.53 0.11
N ASP A 220 -31.27 12.50 0.82
CA ASP A 220 -31.41 13.92 0.49
C ASP A 220 -30.41 14.82 1.23
N TYR A 221 -29.28 14.28 1.70
CA TYR A 221 -28.22 15.04 2.33
C TYR A 221 -27.63 16.14 1.42
N THR A 222 -27.49 17.35 1.96
CA THR A 222 -27.20 18.60 1.20
C THR A 222 -25.96 19.38 1.70
N SER A 223 -25.14 18.79 2.57
CA SER A 223 -24.07 19.52 3.24
C SER A 223 -22.68 19.20 2.66
N PHE A 224 -22.10 20.21 2.00
CA PHE A 224 -20.85 20.13 1.26
C PHE A 224 -19.69 20.59 2.12
N ARG A 225 -18.53 19.94 2.00
CA ARG A 225 -17.29 20.39 2.65
C ARG A 225 -16.78 21.64 1.93
N ALA A 226 -16.63 22.75 2.63
CA ALA A 226 -15.95 23.92 2.09
C ALA A 226 -14.44 23.63 1.93
N SER A 227 -13.90 23.86 0.74
CA SER A 227 -12.49 23.69 0.42
C SER A 227 -11.91 25.01 -0.09
N TYR A 228 -10.83 25.47 0.55
CA TYR A 228 -10.10 26.68 0.19
C TYR A 228 -8.70 26.32 -0.31
N TYR A 229 -8.63 25.32 -1.19
CA TYR A 229 -7.36 24.74 -1.64
C TYR A 229 -6.40 25.79 -2.21
N ARG A 230 -6.90 26.75 -3.00
CA ARG A 230 -6.10 27.85 -3.56
C ARG A 230 -5.43 28.69 -2.48
N GLU A 231 -6.14 28.99 -1.40
CA GLU A 231 -5.60 29.78 -0.29
C GLU A 231 -4.58 28.97 0.51
N GLU A 232 -4.84 27.68 0.76
CA GLU A 232 -3.83 26.80 1.36
C GLU A 232 -2.56 26.73 0.52
N HIS A 233 -2.69 26.62 -0.80
CA HIS A 233 -1.57 26.56 -1.73
C HIS A 233 -0.72 27.83 -1.68
N LYS A 234 -1.35 29.01 -1.62
CA LYS A 234 -0.66 30.29 -1.40
C LYS A 234 0.05 30.32 -0.05
N LEU A 235 -0.62 29.88 1.02
CA LEU A 235 -0.06 29.89 2.38
C LEU A 235 1.23 29.07 2.49
N ILE A 236 1.28 27.87 1.88
CA ILE A 236 2.47 27.01 1.90
C ILE A 236 3.45 27.28 0.76
N GLY A 237 3.10 28.19 -0.16
CA GLY A 237 3.92 28.60 -1.29
C GLY A 237 5.10 29.49 -0.87
N ASN A 238 6.21 29.41 -1.62
CA ASN A 238 7.36 30.30 -1.53
C ASN A 238 7.98 30.43 -0.11
N LYS A 239 8.04 29.34 0.65
CA LYS A 239 8.55 29.30 2.04
C LYS A 239 9.73 28.35 2.21
N HIS A 240 10.85 28.60 1.52
CA HIS A 240 12.14 27.91 1.71
C HIS A 240 12.01 26.42 2.12
N ASN A 241 12.36 26.05 3.36
CA ASN A 241 12.38 24.67 3.83
C ASN A 241 11.01 24.09 4.23
N LEU A 242 9.91 24.85 4.15
CA LEU A 242 8.58 24.38 4.52
C LEU A 242 8.19 23.10 3.78
N LYS A 243 8.25 23.11 2.45
CA LYS A 243 7.83 21.95 1.65
C LYS A 243 8.77 20.76 1.84
N ASN A 244 10.07 21.00 2.11
CA ASN A 244 11.03 19.96 2.43
C ASN A 244 10.65 19.27 3.75
N ALA A 245 10.46 20.04 4.82
CA ALA A 245 10.06 19.52 6.12
C ALA A 245 8.70 18.79 6.06
N LEU A 246 7.72 19.35 5.33
CA LEU A 246 6.40 18.72 5.16
C LEU A 246 6.51 17.37 4.44
N ARG A 247 7.30 17.28 3.37
CA ARG A 247 7.58 16.00 2.70
C ARG A 247 8.26 15.01 3.64
N MET A 248 9.18 15.45 4.49
CA MET A 248 9.84 14.58 5.46
C MET A 248 8.88 14.04 6.52
N LEU A 249 7.97 14.87 7.08
CA LEU A 249 6.95 14.39 8.02
C LEU A 249 5.94 13.44 7.36
N LYS A 250 5.59 13.65 6.08
CA LYS A 250 4.78 12.70 5.31
C LYS A 250 5.50 11.38 5.10
N LYS A 251 6.79 11.43 4.79
CA LYS A 251 7.61 10.24 4.62
C LYS A 251 7.74 9.47 5.94
N PHE A 252 7.96 10.17 7.06
CA PHE A 252 7.91 9.58 8.40
C PHE A 252 6.58 8.83 8.59
N ARG A 253 5.44 9.48 8.37
CA ARG A 253 4.13 8.81 8.45
C ARG A 253 4.04 7.55 7.58
N ASP A 254 4.58 7.56 6.36
CA ASP A 254 4.57 6.39 5.47
C ASP A 254 5.52 5.25 5.90
N ALA A 255 6.56 5.57 6.66
CA ALA A 255 7.57 4.63 7.13
C ALA A 255 7.13 3.87 8.40
N HIS A 256 6.18 4.41 9.18
CA HIS A 256 5.79 3.88 10.49
C HIS A 256 4.35 3.35 10.53
N GLN A 257 4.17 2.08 10.90
CA GLN A 257 2.85 1.42 10.92
C GLN A 257 1.85 2.12 11.86
N ASN A 258 2.31 2.58 13.04
CA ASN A 258 1.49 3.28 14.03
C ASN A 258 0.93 4.62 13.48
N MET A 259 1.59 5.19 12.45
CA MET A 259 1.20 6.46 11.84
C MET A 259 0.28 6.30 10.63
N LEU A 260 0.06 5.07 10.10
CA LEU A 260 -0.71 4.85 8.86
C LEU A 260 -2.18 5.28 8.95
N LYS A 261 -2.75 5.33 10.15
CA LYS A 261 -4.12 5.86 10.36
C LYS A 261 -4.18 7.37 10.18
N MET A 262 -3.07 8.11 10.32
CA MET A 262 -3.03 9.56 10.19
C MET A 262 -3.12 9.98 8.72
N LYS A 263 -4.10 10.84 8.41
CA LYS A 263 -4.28 11.36 7.05
C LYS A 263 -3.17 12.37 6.70
N SER A 264 -2.71 12.37 5.45
CA SER A 264 -1.72 13.34 4.93
C SER A 264 -2.16 14.79 5.16
N TYR A 265 -3.46 15.06 4.99
CA TYR A 265 -4.03 16.38 5.22
C TYR A 265 -3.88 16.87 6.67
N PHE A 266 -3.80 15.98 7.67
CA PHE A 266 -3.61 16.39 9.07
C PHE A 266 -2.21 16.95 9.27
N ILE A 267 -1.21 16.36 8.61
CA ILE A 267 0.15 16.91 8.56
C ILE A 267 0.11 18.29 7.89
N LYS A 268 -0.58 18.45 6.75
CA LYS A 268 -0.73 19.75 6.09
C LYS A 268 -1.37 20.79 7.03
N THR A 269 -2.45 20.43 7.75
CA THR A 269 -3.11 21.32 8.72
C THR A 269 -2.16 21.78 9.83
N LEU A 270 -1.30 20.90 10.35
CA LEU A 270 -0.27 21.27 11.33
C LEU A 270 0.64 22.38 10.78
N PHE A 271 1.10 22.24 9.53
CA PHE A 271 1.93 23.25 8.87
C PHE A 271 1.17 24.56 8.58
N LEU A 272 -0.12 24.49 8.22
CA LEU A 272 -0.94 25.70 8.02
C LEU A 272 -1.04 26.52 9.31
N TRP A 273 -1.25 25.87 10.46
CA TRP A 273 -1.21 26.53 11.77
C TRP A 273 0.16 27.11 12.07
N LYS A 274 1.26 26.39 11.79
CA LYS A 274 2.62 26.92 11.97
C LYS A 274 2.90 28.14 11.08
N VAL A 275 2.42 28.14 9.84
CA VAL A 275 2.52 29.30 8.94
C VAL A 275 1.79 30.50 9.52
N LYS A 276 0.59 30.30 10.07
CA LYS A 276 -0.18 31.36 10.72
C LYS A 276 0.54 31.89 11.97
N GLU A 277 1.09 31.02 12.81
CA GLU A 277 1.84 31.38 14.02
C GLU A 277 3.12 32.15 13.70
N LYS A 278 3.88 31.70 12.70
CA LYS A 278 5.18 32.27 12.30
C LYS A 278 5.07 33.31 11.20
N ASN A 279 3.86 33.86 10.98
CA ASN A 279 3.66 34.85 9.93
C ASN A 279 4.58 36.06 10.14
N TYR A 280 5.12 36.62 9.06
CA TYR A 280 6.10 37.73 9.07
C TYR A 280 7.48 37.44 9.68
N THR A 281 7.83 36.18 9.91
CA THR A 281 9.16 35.80 10.40
C THR A 281 9.98 35.09 9.32
N ASN A 282 11.30 35.06 9.51
CA ASN A 282 12.24 34.28 8.70
C ASN A 282 12.28 32.78 9.09
N TYR A 283 11.30 32.28 9.85
CA TYR A 283 11.30 30.93 10.42
C TYR A 283 11.63 29.82 9.41
N TRP A 284 11.07 29.88 8.20
CA TRP A 284 11.28 28.85 7.17
C TRP A 284 12.66 28.89 6.50
N ARG A 285 13.48 29.91 6.79
CA ARG A 285 14.88 30.02 6.37
C ARG A 285 15.84 29.27 7.30
N ASN A 286 15.37 28.82 8.45
CA ASN A 286 16.16 27.96 9.34
C ASN A 286 16.55 26.65 8.63
N SER A 287 17.56 25.97 9.20
CA SER A 287 18.01 24.67 8.71
C SER A 287 16.88 23.64 8.73
N LEU A 288 16.98 22.64 7.86
CA LEU A 288 15.97 21.59 7.76
C LEU A 288 15.85 20.81 9.08
N SER A 289 16.97 20.58 9.77
CA SER A 289 17.02 19.92 11.07
C SER A 289 16.19 20.64 12.14
N LEU A 290 16.35 21.97 12.27
CA LEU A 290 15.63 22.76 13.26
C LEU A 290 14.13 22.77 13.00
N ILE A 291 13.73 22.97 11.73
CA ILE A 291 12.32 22.98 11.35
C ILE A 291 11.69 21.61 11.59
N ILE A 292 12.35 20.52 11.22
CA ILE A 292 11.80 19.18 11.42
C ILE A 292 11.63 18.89 12.91
N ILE A 293 12.64 19.12 13.74
CA ILE A 293 12.55 18.90 15.19
C ILE A 293 11.39 19.70 15.80
N ASP A 294 11.26 20.98 15.43
CA ASP A 294 10.18 21.84 15.90
C ASP A 294 8.80 21.36 15.45
N MET A 295 8.65 20.93 14.19
CA MET A 295 7.38 20.38 13.69
C MET A 295 7.02 19.03 14.34
N PHE A 296 8.01 18.20 14.72
CA PHE A 296 7.78 17.00 15.52
C PHE A 296 7.27 17.34 16.92
N LYS A 297 7.78 18.41 17.55
CA LYS A 297 7.26 18.93 18.83
C LYS A 297 5.81 19.39 18.72
N ASP A 298 5.48 20.13 17.65
CA ASP A 298 4.10 20.58 17.42
C ASP A 298 3.15 19.38 17.19
N MET A 299 3.61 18.36 16.45
CA MET A 299 2.84 17.14 16.23
C MET A 299 2.63 16.35 17.53
N GLU A 300 3.68 16.16 18.33
CA GLU A 300 3.64 15.51 19.64
C GLU A 300 2.65 16.25 20.57
N LYS A 301 2.75 17.58 20.65
CA LYS A 301 1.85 18.42 21.43
C LYS A 301 0.39 18.25 20.99
N SER A 302 0.12 18.23 19.69
CA SER A 302 -1.23 18.04 19.16
C SER A 302 -1.83 16.69 19.56
N PHE A 303 -1.03 15.62 19.58
CA PHE A 303 -1.48 14.29 20.00
C PHE A 303 -1.69 14.22 21.51
N ASN A 304 -0.80 14.80 22.30
CA ASN A 304 -0.96 14.86 23.76
C ASN A 304 -2.24 15.60 24.15
N GLN A 305 -2.51 16.73 23.48
CA GLN A 305 -3.73 17.51 23.67
C GLN A 305 -4.97 16.87 23.03
N ARG A 306 -4.79 15.82 22.22
CA ARG A 306 -5.83 15.17 21.41
C ARG A 306 -6.62 16.17 20.56
N ASN A 307 -5.96 17.23 20.13
CA ASN A 307 -6.59 18.34 19.44
C ASN A 307 -5.74 18.81 18.26
N LEU A 308 -6.32 18.71 17.07
CA LEU A 308 -5.83 19.36 15.87
C LEU A 308 -6.99 20.08 15.20
N PRO A 309 -7.21 21.37 15.48
CA PRO A 309 -8.33 22.10 14.90
C PRO A 309 -8.17 22.19 13.37
N PHE A 310 -9.27 22.02 12.66
CA PHE A 310 -9.30 22.26 11.22
C PHE A 310 -9.00 23.74 10.95
N PHE A 311 -8.10 24.00 9.99
CA PHE A 311 -7.55 25.33 9.78
C PHE A 311 -8.61 26.40 9.46
N TRP A 312 -9.63 26.03 8.70
CA TRP A 312 -10.68 26.96 8.23
C TRP A 312 -11.90 27.03 9.15
N ASP A 313 -12.03 26.10 10.11
CA ASP A 313 -13.09 26.11 11.12
C ASP A 313 -12.62 25.37 12.38
N SER A 314 -12.14 26.12 13.37
CA SER A 314 -11.51 25.56 14.58
C SER A 314 -12.44 24.77 15.48
N ARG A 315 -13.76 24.81 15.23
CA ARG A 315 -14.75 23.98 15.94
C ARG A 315 -14.64 22.51 15.56
N LEU A 316 -14.09 22.20 14.38
CA LEU A 316 -13.84 20.82 13.95
C LEU A 316 -12.46 20.37 14.44
N ASN A 317 -12.43 19.40 15.36
CA ASN A 317 -11.18 18.71 15.73
C ASN A 317 -10.93 17.54 14.78
N LEU A 318 -9.82 17.56 14.04
CA LEU A 318 -9.48 16.51 13.08
C LEU A 318 -9.17 15.16 13.73
N TYR A 319 -8.85 15.13 15.02
CA TYR A 319 -8.58 13.90 15.78
C TYR A 319 -9.83 13.30 16.44
N GLU A 320 -10.98 13.95 16.36
CA GLU A 320 -12.21 13.55 17.06
C GLU A 320 -12.63 12.09 16.77
N ALA A 321 -12.41 11.62 15.54
CA ALA A 321 -12.77 10.26 15.13
C ALA A 321 -11.77 9.18 15.58
N TYR A 322 -10.64 9.54 16.21
CA TYR A 322 -9.64 8.58 16.67
C TYR A 322 -9.82 8.25 18.15
N SER A 323 -9.68 6.97 18.49
CA SER A 323 -9.67 6.56 19.89
C SER A 323 -8.41 7.03 20.61
N SER A 324 -8.53 7.19 21.93
CA SER A 324 -7.41 7.53 22.82
C SER A 324 -6.18 6.66 22.58
N ASN A 325 -6.37 5.34 22.43
CA ASN A 325 -5.27 4.40 22.21
C ASN A 325 -4.54 4.66 20.90
N VAL A 326 -5.26 4.97 19.81
CA VAL A 326 -4.63 5.28 18.52
C VAL A 326 -3.78 6.55 18.62
N LEU A 327 -4.29 7.59 19.29
CA LEU A 327 -3.56 8.85 19.50
C LEU A 327 -2.33 8.67 20.40
N THR A 328 -2.44 7.84 21.45
CA THR A 328 -1.31 7.51 22.32
C THR A 328 -0.20 6.76 21.58
N GLU A 329 -0.56 5.81 20.71
CA GLU A 329 0.43 5.09 19.90
C GLU A 329 1.11 6.00 18.88
N MET A 330 0.38 6.93 18.26
CA MET A 330 0.97 7.97 17.39
C MET A 330 1.89 8.90 18.19
N PHE A 331 1.45 9.35 19.36
CA PHE A 331 2.24 10.19 20.27
C PHE A 331 3.59 9.56 20.60
N LYS A 332 3.60 8.30 21.07
CA LYS A 332 4.84 7.58 21.43
C LYS A 332 5.79 7.44 20.23
N CYS A 333 5.22 7.15 19.05
CA CYS A 333 5.99 7.04 17.81
C CYS A 333 6.67 8.37 17.44
N VAL A 334 5.93 9.49 17.49
CA VAL A 334 6.47 10.83 17.22
C VAL A 334 7.51 11.24 18.26
N GLN A 335 7.24 10.99 19.55
CA GLN A 335 8.15 11.32 20.65
C GLN A 335 9.50 10.60 20.48
N SER A 336 9.49 9.29 20.23
CA SER A 336 10.71 8.50 20.02
C SER A 336 11.54 9.00 18.82
N ALA A 337 10.87 9.35 17.72
CA ALA A 337 11.53 9.92 16.55
C ALA A 337 12.12 11.31 16.85
N ARG A 338 11.38 12.19 17.52
CA ARG A 338 11.86 13.51 17.95
C ARG A 338 13.11 13.41 18.81
N GLU A 339 13.09 12.58 19.85
CA GLU A 339 14.22 12.41 20.76
C GLU A 339 15.47 11.90 20.04
N THR A 340 15.29 11.00 19.07
CA THR A 340 16.39 10.52 18.22
C THR A 340 16.97 11.65 17.38
N LEU A 341 16.12 12.51 16.80
CA LEU A 341 16.56 13.68 16.01
C LEU A 341 17.25 14.73 16.89
N GLU A 342 16.75 15.00 18.08
CA GLU A 342 17.39 15.95 19.02
C GLU A 342 18.78 15.49 19.44
N LYS A 343 18.93 14.21 19.80
CA LYS A 343 20.25 13.63 20.10
C LYS A 343 21.19 13.77 18.90
N ALA A 344 20.70 13.47 17.69
CA ALA A 344 21.48 13.58 16.47
C ALA A 344 21.85 15.02 16.10
N ASN A 345 21.04 15.99 16.53
CA ASN A 345 21.29 17.41 16.29
C ASN A 345 22.37 17.97 17.23
N VAL A 346 22.50 17.41 18.43
CA VAL A 346 23.60 17.73 19.36
C VAL A 346 24.89 17.09 18.85
N GLU A 347 24.87 15.77 18.64
CA GLU A 347 26.01 15.02 18.14
C GLU A 347 25.56 13.81 17.32
N LEU A 348 25.90 13.78 16.03
CA LEU A 348 25.61 12.65 15.17
C LEU A 348 26.71 11.59 15.27
N THR A 349 26.49 10.59 16.13
CA THR A 349 27.40 9.45 16.27
C THR A 349 27.16 8.38 15.21
N ILE A 350 28.18 7.54 14.96
CA ILE A 350 28.11 6.39 14.03
C ILE A 350 26.88 5.50 14.27
N PRO A 351 26.53 5.08 15.50
CA PRO A 351 25.34 4.27 15.75
C PRO A 351 24.02 5.04 15.58
N LEU A 352 24.05 6.38 15.62
CA LEU A 352 22.86 7.21 15.56
C LEU A 352 22.43 7.55 14.12
N GLU A 353 23.38 7.69 13.20
CA GLU A 353 23.09 7.97 11.78
C GLU A 353 22.12 6.95 11.13
N PRO A 354 22.31 5.62 11.27
CA PRO A 354 21.35 4.64 10.75
C PRO A 354 19.96 4.75 11.37
N ARG A 355 19.87 5.18 12.64
CA ARG A 355 18.59 5.38 13.33
C ARG A 355 17.84 6.57 12.73
N VAL A 356 18.53 7.65 12.37
CA VAL A 356 17.94 8.79 11.65
C VAL A 356 17.37 8.35 10.31
N TYR A 357 18.10 7.53 9.53
CA TYR A 357 17.57 6.99 8.28
C TYR A 357 16.31 6.14 8.49
N ARG A 358 16.24 5.32 9.55
CA ARG A 358 15.07 4.50 9.90
C ARG A 358 13.83 5.32 10.27
N ILE A 359 13.98 6.58 10.67
CA ILE A 359 12.83 7.46 10.91
C ILE A 359 12.06 7.70 9.61
N PHE A 360 12.77 7.83 8.48
CA PHE A 360 12.19 8.24 7.21
C PHE A 360 12.19 7.15 6.13
N CYS A 361 12.99 6.07 6.27
CA CYS A 361 13.13 5.05 5.23
C CYS A 361 12.68 3.69 5.73
N LYS A 362 11.95 2.94 4.90
CA LYS A 362 11.59 1.54 5.16
C LYS A 362 12.83 0.65 5.05
N CYS A 363 12.84 -0.51 5.74
CA CYS A 363 13.98 -1.44 5.70
C CYS A 363 14.42 -1.83 4.27
N ARG A 364 13.49 -1.94 3.32
CA ARG A 364 13.80 -2.22 1.91
C ARG A 364 14.54 -1.08 1.21
N GLU A 365 14.25 0.17 1.59
CA GLU A 365 14.88 1.38 1.05
C GLU A 365 16.29 1.58 1.61
N LEU A 366 16.56 1.07 2.82
CA LEU A 366 17.89 1.13 3.46
C LEU A 366 18.96 0.34 2.71
N LYS A 367 18.58 -0.65 1.88
CA LYS A 367 19.52 -1.36 0.98
C LYS A 367 20.17 -0.44 -0.05
N ASN A 368 19.48 0.64 -0.45
CA ASN A 368 20.06 1.65 -1.35
C ASN A 368 21.10 2.54 -0.63
N TRP A 369 21.09 2.54 0.70
CA TRP A 369 21.99 3.31 1.54
C TRP A 369 23.14 2.48 2.12
N SER A 370 23.00 1.15 2.21
CA SER A 370 24.03 0.26 2.77
C SER A 370 25.35 0.30 1.98
N GLY A 371 25.30 0.52 0.67
CA GLY A 371 26.52 0.74 -0.14
C GLY A 371 27.30 2.00 0.25
N ARG A 372 26.61 3.10 0.59
CA ARG A 372 27.25 4.34 1.09
C ARG A 372 27.72 4.21 2.53
N LEU A 373 26.97 3.53 3.39
CA LEU A 373 27.30 3.30 4.80
C LEU A 373 28.51 2.35 4.97
N GLN A 374 28.72 1.42 4.04
CA GLN A 374 29.92 0.56 4.00
C GLN A 374 31.15 1.28 3.44
N LEU A 375 30.99 2.16 2.44
CA LEU A 375 32.12 2.93 1.89
C LEU A 375 32.69 3.93 2.91
N THR A 376 31.84 4.61 3.69
CA THR A 376 32.31 5.55 4.72
C THR A 376 33.01 4.85 5.88
N SER A 377 32.66 3.60 6.18
CA SER A 377 33.38 2.77 7.17
C SER A 377 34.68 2.19 6.58
N PHE A 378 34.69 1.79 5.30
CA PHE A 378 35.87 1.27 4.59
C PHE A 378 36.98 2.32 4.40
N PHE A 379 36.64 3.54 3.94
CA PHE A 379 37.61 4.63 3.84
C PHE A 379 38.15 5.08 5.21
N ARG A 380 37.37 4.92 6.27
CA ARG A 380 37.79 5.27 7.63
C ARG A 380 38.75 4.23 8.21
N LEU A 381 38.52 2.94 7.94
CA LEU A 381 39.45 1.86 8.32
C LEU A 381 40.82 2.02 7.65
N LEU A 382 40.84 2.48 6.40
CA LEU A 382 42.07 2.84 5.68
C LEU A 382 42.77 4.06 6.30
N SER A 383 42.01 5.07 6.76
CA SER A 383 42.57 6.28 7.39
C SER A 383 43.08 6.06 8.83
N THR A 384 42.57 5.06 9.55
CA THR A 384 42.99 4.74 10.93
C THR A 384 44.13 3.73 10.99
N ASN A 385 44.27 2.87 9.97
CA ASN A 385 45.31 1.84 9.93
C ASN A 385 46.59 2.25 9.18
N PHE A 386 46.58 3.36 8.45
CA PHE A 386 47.80 3.95 7.89
C PHE A 386 48.08 5.31 8.54
N LYS A 387 48.79 5.28 9.68
CA LYS A 387 49.66 6.41 10.07
C LYS A 387 50.84 6.47 9.10
N LEU A 388 50.62 7.03 7.92
CA LEU A 388 51.69 7.47 7.01
C LEU A 388 51.33 8.86 6.52
N SER A 389 52.26 9.79 6.71
CA SER A 389 52.00 11.22 6.68
C SER A 389 51.48 11.68 5.31
N ALA A 390 50.48 12.56 5.33
CA ALA A 390 49.98 13.31 4.17
C ALA A 390 51.02 14.29 3.56
N ARG A 391 52.31 14.13 3.87
CA ARG A 391 53.44 14.89 3.29
C ARG A 391 54.29 14.07 2.31
N GLN A 392 54.02 12.78 2.12
CA GLN A 392 54.76 11.92 1.17
C GLN A 392 54.00 11.59 -0.12
N LEU A 393 52.76 12.06 -0.30
CA LEU A 393 51.96 11.85 -1.53
C LEU A 393 51.77 13.12 -2.38
N LEU A 394 52.44 14.22 -2.04
CA LEU A 394 52.35 15.50 -2.78
C LEU A 394 53.72 16.00 -3.29
N ALA A 395 54.71 15.12 -3.38
CA ALA A 395 55.95 15.44 -4.05
C ALA A 395 56.33 14.28 -4.98
N GLU A 396 56.51 14.63 -6.25
CA GLU A 396 57.14 13.90 -7.36
C GLU A 396 56.25 13.42 -8.52
N SER A 397 56.64 13.88 -9.71
CA SER A 397 56.09 13.75 -11.07
C SER A 397 54.84 14.58 -11.39
N ASN A 398 54.97 15.89 -11.61
CA ASN A 398 55.24 16.48 -12.94
C ASN A 398 55.62 15.49 -14.05
N GLY A 399 54.72 15.34 -15.04
CA GLY A 399 54.99 14.69 -16.33
C GLY A 399 53.71 14.55 -17.14
N GLY A 400 53.63 15.22 -18.30
CA GLY A 400 52.39 15.43 -19.04
C GLY A 400 52.12 14.48 -20.22
N PHE A 401 51.05 14.87 -20.93
CA PHE A 401 50.64 14.55 -22.31
C PHE A 401 49.82 13.28 -22.65
N ILE A 402 48.55 13.55 -23.01
CA ILE A 402 47.78 13.20 -24.26
C ILE A 402 47.69 11.74 -24.73
N HIS A 403 46.46 11.20 -24.81
CA HIS A 403 45.82 10.86 -26.10
C HIS A 403 44.30 10.63 -26.02
N GLU A 404 43.60 11.27 -26.96
CA GLU A 404 42.19 11.12 -27.31
C GLU A 404 42.04 10.03 -28.41
N LYS A 405 40.84 9.42 -28.48
CA LYS A 405 40.24 8.56 -29.53
C LYS A 405 40.84 7.17 -29.79
N ILE A 406 39.99 6.15 -29.63
CA ILE A 406 39.73 5.09 -30.63
C ILE A 406 38.32 4.48 -30.42
N LEU A 407 37.49 4.69 -31.44
CA LEU A 407 36.41 3.86 -32.02
C LEU A 407 35.13 3.53 -31.24
N THR A 408 34.08 4.28 -31.61
CA THR A 408 32.72 3.79 -31.90
C THR A 408 32.68 2.86 -33.12
N ASN A 409 31.56 2.13 -33.24
CA ASN A 409 31.06 1.28 -34.35
C ASN A 409 31.39 -0.22 -34.30
N THR A 410 30.38 -1.03 -33.93
CA THR A 410 29.62 -1.79 -34.92
C THR A 410 28.25 -2.21 -34.37
N SER A 411 27.21 -1.73 -35.04
CA SER A 411 25.86 -2.30 -35.05
C SER A 411 25.76 -3.40 -36.11
N ASN A 412 24.67 -4.17 -36.02
CA ASN A 412 24.14 -5.19 -36.94
C ASN A 412 24.71 -6.61 -36.74
N SER A 413 23.93 -7.68 -36.76
CA SER A 413 22.48 -7.89 -36.86
C SER A 413 22.26 -9.41 -36.87
N LEU A 414 21.13 -9.89 -36.38
CA LEU A 414 20.25 -10.89 -37.01
C LEU A 414 19.16 -11.24 -35.97
N ILE A 415 17.95 -10.68 -36.08
CA ILE A 415 16.84 -11.06 -36.97
C ILE A 415 16.19 -12.36 -36.46
N ILE A 416 15.10 -12.22 -35.69
CA ILE A 416 13.67 -12.34 -36.09
C ILE A 416 13.17 -13.76 -35.75
N ASP A 417 12.24 -13.90 -34.80
CA ASP A 417 10.84 -14.16 -35.18
C ASP A 417 9.86 -14.10 -34.00
N ASN A 418 8.87 -13.24 -34.21
CA ASN A 418 7.62 -13.11 -33.47
C ASN A 418 6.67 -14.15 -34.09
N TYR A 419 6.10 -15.09 -33.35
CA TYR A 419 4.83 -15.71 -33.76
C TYR A 419 4.15 -16.47 -32.60
N LEU A 420 2.87 -16.14 -32.42
CA LEU A 420 1.74 -16.97 -31.98
C LEU A 420 1.30 -16.99 -30.49
N TYR A 421 0.18 -16.28 -30.31
CA TYR A 421 -1.07 -16.58 -29.56
C TYR A 421 -1.07 -16.60 -28.03
N ASN A 422 -1.79 -15.69 -27.35
CA ASN A 422 -3.25 -15.46 -27.24
C ASN A 422 -4.09 -16.58 -26.56
N THR A 423 -4.62 -16.16 -25.40
CA THR A 423 -6.02 -16.27 -24.91
C THR A 423 -6.64 -17.60 -24.46
N HIS A 424 -7.16 -17.54 -23.22
CA HIS A 424 -8.44 -18.04 -22.72
C HIS A 424 -8.84 -19.51 -22.93
N LEU A 425 -9.18 -20.22 -21.85
CA LEU A 425 -10.56 -20.67 -21.59
C LEU A 425 -10.71 -21.39 -20.24
N GLN A 426 -11.89 -21.19 -19.67
CA GLN A 426 -12.47 -21.77 -18.46
C GLN A 426 -13.18 -23.11 -18.76
N TYR A 427 -13.27 -23.95 -17.71
CA TYR A 427 -14.25 -25.02 -17.41
C TYR A 427 -14.90 -25.86 -18.53
N ALA A 428 -14.70 -27.19 -18.46
CA ALA A 428 -15.80 -28.18 -18.50
C ALA A 428 -15.29 -29.59 -18.11
N ASP A 429 -16.14 -30.28 -17.33
CA ASP A 429 -16.07 -31.68 -16.90
C ASP A 429 -15.95 -32.71 -18.05
N ILE A 430 -15.46 -33.91 -17.72
CA ILE A 430 -16.11 -35.24 -17.90
C ILE A 430 -15.08 -36.36 -17.61
N SER A 431 -15.37 -37.21 -16.61
CA SER A 431 -14.78 -38.55 -16.35
C SER A 431 -15.36 -39.62 -17.31
N PRO A 432 -14.97 -40.92 -17.29
CA PRO A 432 -13.65 -41.57 -17.13
C PRO A 432 -13.39 -42.75 -18.13
N LYS A 433 -12.10 -43.10 -18.35
CA LYS A 433 -11.52 -44.45 -18.67
C LYS A 433 -11.93 -45.15 -20.01
N PRO A 434 -11.13 -46.07 -20.61
CA PRO A 434 -10.38 -47.15 -19.94
C PRO A 434 -8.95 -47.46 -20.42
N VAL A 435 -8.36 -48.35 -19.63
CA VAL A 435 -7.07 -49.04 -19.72
C VAL A 435 -6.90 -49.82 -21.02
N ARG A 436 -5.69 -49.83 -21.58
CA ARG A 436 -5.19 -50.96 -22.37
C ARG A 436 -3.71 -51.22 -22.05
N GLU A 437 -3.46 -52.47 -21.71
CA GLU A 437 -2.19 -53.07 -21.33
C GLU A 437 -1.26 -53.32 -22.53
N GLU A 438 0.04 -53.33 -22.18
CA GLU A 438 1.15 -54.12 -22.77
C GLU A 438 1.71 -53.74 -24.16
N ALA A 439 2.99 -53.34 -24.19
CA ALA A 439 4.09 -54.26 -24.50
C ALA A 439 5.46 -53.63 -24.13
N LYS A 440 6.30 -54.42 -23.47
CA LYS A 440 7.69 -54.12 -23.11
C LYS A 440 8.61 -54.43 -24.30
N GLU A 441 9.57 -53.56 -24.59
CA GLU A 441 10.82 -53.93 -25.24
C GLU A 441 11.99 -53.32 -24.46
N GLU A 442 12.82 -54.20 -23.91
CA GLU A 442 14.03 -53.89 -23.16
C GLU A 442 15.12 -53.34 -24.08
N ARG A 443 15.74 -52.22 -23.69
CA ARG A 443 17.07 -51.84 -24.18
C ARG A 443 17.96 -51.53 -22.98
N ILE A 444 19.03 -52.32 -22.91
CA ILE A 444 20.01 -52.46 -21.82
C ILE A 444 20.62 -51.10 -21.44
N GLN A 445 20.48 -50.68 -20.18
CA GLN A 445 21.24 -49.58 -19.59
C GLN A 445 22.55 -50.12 -19.00
N PRO A 446 23.70 -49.43 -19.21
CA PRO A 446 24.94 -49.73 -18.49
C PRO A 446 24.77 -49.46 -16.98
N PRO A 447 25.61 -50.07 -16.12
CA PRO A 447 25.42 -50.04 -14.67
C PRO A 447 25.38 -48.60 -14.15
N PRO A 448 24.59 -48.33 -13.09
CA PRO A 448 24.48 -46.99 -12.55
C PRO A 448 25.88 -46.50 -12.13
N PRO A 449 26.29 -45.28 -12.51
CA PRO A 449 27.45 -44.67 -11.91
C PRO A 449 27.22 -44.61 -10.39
N ASN A 450 28.27 -44.95 -9.63
CA ASN A 450 28.29 -44.88 -8.18
C ASN A 450 27.59 -43.60 -7.68
N PRO A 451 26.78 -43.68 -6.60
CA PRO A 451 26.12 -42.51 -6.05
C PRO A 451 27.19 -41.48 -5.71
N ASP A 452 27.09 -40.34 -6.37
CA ASP A 452 27.83 -39.13 -6.02
C ASP A 452 27.66 -38.90 -4.50
N PRO A 453 28.73 -38.87 -3.69
CA PRO A 453 28.63 -38.64 -2.25
C PRO A 453 28.22 -37.20 -1.90
N SER A 454 27.79 -36.39 -2.87
CA SER A 454 27.38 -34.99 -2.72
C SER A 454 25.87 -34.74 -2.84
N GLY A 455 25.04 -35.77 -2.63
CA GLY A 455 23.59 -35.60 -2.47
C GLY A 455 23.26 -34.75 -1.24
N ASN A 456 22.66 -33.57 -1.48
CA ASN A 456 22.41 -32.50 -0.52
C ASN A 456 21.60 -32.93 0.73
N GLU A 457 22.24 -33.56 1.74
CA GLU A 457 21.63 -33.92 3.04
C GLU A 457 21.04 -32.71 3.81
N ARG A 458 21.33 -31.49 3.35
CA ARG A 458 20.96 -30.23 4.01
C ARG A 458 19.60 -29.66 3.61
N THR A 459 19.01 -30.10 2.49
CA THR A 459 17.77 -29.51 1.95
C THR A 459 16.56 -30.40 2.24
N LEU A 460 15.47 -29.79 2.73
CA LEU A 460 14.21 -30.48 3.01
C LEU A 460 13.36 -30.50 1.73
N PRO A 461 12.93 -31.67 1.22
CA PRO A 461 12.10 -31.72 0.01
C PRO A 461 10.69 -31.20 0.31
N ARG A 462 10.01 -30.74 -0.75
CA ARG A 462 8.62 -30.27 -0.67
C ARG A 462 7.72 -31.39 -0.17
N LEU A 463 6.89 -31.08 0.83
CA LEU A 463 6.03 -32.07 1.48
C LEU A 463 4.75 -32.32 0.70
N MET A 464 4.21 -31.27 0.09
CA MET A 464 3.02 -31.30 -0.75
C MET A 464 3.17 -30.38 -1.97
N ASN A 465 2.44 -30.68 -3.03
CA ASN A 465 2.36 -29.89 -4.25
C ASN A 465 1.52 -28.62 -4.03
N PHE A 466 2.11 -27.65 -3.35
CA PHE A 466 1.51 -26.37 -3.01
C PHE A 466 2.56 -25.26 -3.10
N PRO A 467 2.24 -24.10 -3.70
CA PRO A 467 3.22 -23.02 -3.88
C PRO A 467 3.79 -22.54 -2.55
N GLU A 468 5.09 -22.26 -2.51
CA GLU A 468 5.77 -21.70 -1.34
C GLU A 468 5.37 -20.23 -1.14
N ILE A 469 4.65 -19.97 -0.06
CA ILE A 469 4.16 -18.64 0.29
C ILE A 469 4.97 -18.11 1.47
N MET A 470 5.71 -17.04 1.23
CA MET A 470 6.57 -16.42 2.24
C MET A 470 6.00 -15.08 2.75
N TRP A 471 5.40 -14.28 1.88
CA TRP A 471 5.06 -12.89 2.21
C TRP A 471 3.56 -12.62 2.16
N PRO A 472 3.05 -11.70 3.00
CA PRO A 472 1.65 -11.31 2.93
C PRO A 472 1.34 -10.60 1.61
N SER A 473 0.15 -10.85 1.07
CA SER A 473 -0.38 -10.12 -0.09
C SER A 473 -1.35 -9.03 0.40
N MET A 474 -1.11 -7.78 0.03
CA MET A 474 -1.96 -6.64 0.41
C MET A 474 -3.40 -6.79 -0.10
N PHE A 475 -3.57 -7.36 -1.29
CA PHE A 475 -4.89 -7.68 -1.86
C PHE A 475 -5.59 -8.78 -1.06
N ASN A 476 -4.85 -9.83 -0.69
CA ASN A 476 -5.42 -10.91 0.11
C ASN A 476 -5.71 -10.46 1.53
N SER A 477 -4.91 -9.58 2.15
CA SER A 477 -5.22 -9.06 3.49
C SER A 477 -6.55 -8.32 3.54
N MET A 478 -6.85 -7.50 2.53
CA MET A 478 -8.15 -6.82 2.41
C MET A 478 -9.29 -7.80 2.10
N ARG A 479 -9.09 -8.73 1.15
CA ARG A 479 -10.08 -9.77 0.82
C ARG A 479 -10.40 -10.65 2.02
N ASN A 480 -9.38 -11.12 2.75
CA ASN A 480 -9.52 -11.92 3.96
C ASN A 480 -10.32 -11.17 5.03
N TRP A 481 -10.08 -9.86 5.18
CA TRP A 481 -10.86 -9.03 6.10
C TRP A 481 -12.35 -8.99 5.73
N VAL A 482 -12.68 -8.79 4.45
CA VAL A 482 -14.07 -8.82 3.97
C VAL A 482 -14.70 -10.21 4.16
N LEU A 483 -13.98 -11.28 3.84
CA LEU A 483 -14.51 -12.64 3.98
C LEU A 483 -14.74 -13.01 5.46
N VAL A 484 -13.81 -12.67 6.35
CA VAL A 484 -13.93 -12.97 7.79
C VAL A 484 -15.06 -12.16 8.44
N TYR A 485 -15.05 -10.84 8.28
CA TYR A 485 -15.99 -9.97 9.01
C TYR A 485 -17.30 -9.74 8.28
N GLY A 486 -17.31 -9.83 6.96
CA GLY A 486 -18.49 -9.63 6.13
C GLY A 486 -19.21 -10.92 5.76
N ILE A 487 -18.54 -12.08 5.83
CA ILE A 487 -19.17 -13.35 5.46
C ILE A 487 -19.12 -14.42 6.57
N ILE A 488 -17.93 -14.86 6.98
CA ILE A 488 -17.75 -15.95 7.96
C ILE A 488 -18.46 -15.62 9.26
N ARG A 489 -18.13 -14.47 9.87
CA ARG A 489 -18.72 -14.08 11.15
C ARG A 489 -20.25 -13.90 11.12
N PRO A 490 -20.85 -13.19 10.16
CA PRO A 490 -22.30 -13.02 10.16
C PRO A 490 -23.10 -14.25 9.75
N TYR A 491 -22.59 -15.08 8.82
CA TYR A 491 -23.40 -16.12 8.16
C TYR A 491 -22.97 -17.56 8.44
N PHE A 492 -21.70 -17.79 8.82
CA PHE A 492 -21.16 -19.13 9.01
C PHE A 492 -20.91 -19.46 10.49
N ASP A 493 -20.25 -18.56 11.22
CA ASP A 493 -19.88 -18.77 12.62
C ASP A 493 -19.76 -17.42 13.34
N LYS A 494 -20.80 -17.09 14.14
CA LYS A 494 -20.90 -15.82 14.88
C LYS A 494 -19.82 -15.64 15.93
N GLU A 495 -19.29 -16.76 16.44
CA GLU A 495 -18.26 -16.79 17.47
C GLU A 495 -16.85 -16.83 16.89
N PHE A 496 -16.73 -16.97 15.56
CA PHE A 496 -15.44 -16.98 14.88
C PHE A 496 -14.64 -15.70 15.16
N TYR A 497 -13.50 -15.89 15.83
CA TYR A 497 -12.56 -14.83 16.12
C TYR A 497 -11.18 -15.17 15.54
N LEU A 498 -10.74 -14.37 14.56
CA LEU A 498 -9.50 -14.64 13.82
C LEU A 498 -8.27 -14.76 14.72
N LYS A 499 -8.19 -14.01 15.84
CA LYS A 499 -7.05 -14.14 16.76
C LYS A 499 -7.04 -15.48 17.49
N GLU A 500 -8.21 -15.98 17.89
CA GLU A 500 -8.34 -17.29 18.54
C GLU A 500 -8.01 -18.41 17.55
N PHE A 501 -8.48 -18.27 16.31
CA PHE A 501 -8.11 -19.17 15.22
C PHE A 501 -6.59 -19.20 15.00
N ILE A 502 -5.92 -18.04 14.92
CA ILE A 502 -4.45 -17.97 14.75
C ILE A 502 -3.73 -18.67 15.92
N ARG A 503 -4.20 -18.49 17.16
CA ARG A 503 -3.64 -19.18 18.34
C ARG A 503 -3.80 -20.70 18.21
N GLY A 504 -5.01 -21.17 17.88
CA GLY A 504 -5.26 -22.60 17.66
C GLY A 504 -4.42 -23.17 16.50
N ALA A 505 -4.28 -22.42 15.41
CA ALA A 505 -3.51 -22.81 14.24
C ALA A 505 -2.02 -22.99 14.53
N LYS A 506 -1.43 -22.13 15.38
CA LYS A 506 -0.04 -22.31 15.86
C LYS A 506 0.13 -23.61 16.63
N LYS A 507 -0.80 -23.90 17.55
CA LYS A 507 -0.74 -25.11 18.36
C LYS A 507 -0.92 -26.37 17.50
N ALA A 508 -1.86 -26.33 16.55
CA ALA A 508 -2.09 -27.39 15.59
C ALA A 508 -0.85 -27.64 14.71
N MET A 509 -0.21 -26.58 14.21
CA MET A 509 1.05 -26.67 13.45
C MET A 509 2.13 -27.40 14.27
N GLN A 510 2.35 -27.01 15.54
CA GLN A 510 3.30 -27.70 16.42
C GLN A 510 2.98 -29.19 16.56
N VAL A 511 1.73 -29.53 16.91
CA VAL A 511 1.30 -30.93 17.11
C VAL A 511 1.50 -31.76 15.85
N VAL A 512 1.05 -31.26 14.69
CA VAL A 512 1.19 -31.95 13.41
C VAL A 512 2.66 -32.09 13.02
N SER A 513 3.47 -31.06 13.23
CA SER A 513 4.90 -31.10 12.93
C SER A 513 5.66 -32.19 13.72
N VAL A 514 5.34 -32.35 15.01
CA VAL A 514 5.91 -33.39 15.88
C VAL A 514 5.46 -34.78 15.44
N LYS A 515 4.19 -34.94 15.05
CA LYS A 515 3.69 -36.23 14.55
C LYS A 515 4.32 -36.64 13.22
N LEU A 516 4.49 -35.69 12.30
CA LEU A 516 5.19 -35.92 11.03
C LEU A 516 6.66 -36.32 11.25
N MET A 517 7.35 -35.63 12.14
CA MET A 517 8.72 -35.95 12.55
C MET A 517 8.84 -37.39 13.07
N ASN A 518 7.88 -37.83 13.89
CA ASN A 518 7.81 -39.19 14.44
C ASN A 518 7.22 -40.23 13.47
N SER A 519 6.74 -39.82 12.29
CA SER A 519 6.01 -40.68 11.36
C SER A 519 4.76 -41.34 11.99
N ASP A 520 4.15 -40.67 12.98
CA ASP A 520 2.90 -41.08 13.63
C ASP A 520 1.70 -40.70 12.75
N PHE A 521 1.49 -41.47 11.68
CA PHE A 521 0.36 -41.24 10.77
C PHE A 521 -0.99 -41.54 11.42
N SER A 522 -1.04 -42.50 12.35
CA SER A 522 -2.25 -42.81 13.13
C SER A 522 -2.74 -41.61 13.93
N GLY A 523 -1.82 -40.88 14.56
CA GLY A 523 -2.16 -39.71 15.34
C GLY A 523 -2.45 -38.45 14.51
N LEU A 524 -2.23 -38.49 13.19
CA LEU A 524 -2.63 -37.42 12.26
C LEU A 524 -4.09 -37.56 11.79
N ASN A 525 -4.71 -38.71 12.01
CA ASN A 525 -6.13 -38.92 11.73
C ASN A 525 -6.97 -37.85 12.43
N ASN A 526 -7.92 -37.26 11.70
CA ASN A 526 -8.77 -36.15 12.14
C ASN A 526 -8.04 -34.81 12.44
N LEU A 527 -6.72 -34.75 12.32
CA LEU A 527 -5.96 -33.48 12.35
C LEU A 527 -5.64 -32.98 10.94
N VAL A 528 -5.42 -33.93 10.02
CA VAL A 528 -5.11 -33.72 8.61
C VAL A 528 -6.16 -34.47 7.80
N THR A 529 -6.60 -33.91 6.67
CA THR A 529 -7.55 -34.57 5.75
C THR A 529 -6.94 -35.83 5.14
N ASP A 530 -7.75 -36.82 4.79
CA ASP A 530 -7.29 -38.10 4.22
C ASP A 530 -6.46 -37.91 2.95
N GLU A 531 -6.83 -36.95 2.10
CA GLU A 531 -6.10 -36.63 0.86
C GLU A 531 -4.69 -36.12 1.16
N ALA A 532 -4.58 -35.18 2.10
CA ALA A 532 -3.29 -34.65 2.53
C ALA A 532 -2.44 -35.71 3.24
N LEU A 533 -3.05 -36.61 4.01
CA LEU A 533 -2.35 -37.73 4.63
C LEU A 533 -1.80 -38.72 3.58
N ALA A 534 -2.56 -38.98 2.52
CA ALA A 534 -2.14 -39.82 1.40
C ALA A 534 -0.96 -39.23 0.63
N GLU A 535 -0.87 -37.91 0.51
CA GLU A 535 0.26 -37.20 -0.10
C GLU A 535 1.49 -37.15 0.82
N LEU A 536 1.29 -36.86 2.11
CA LEU A 536 2.38 -36.72 3.09
C LEU A 536 3.08 -38.05 3.38
N LYS A 537 2.31 -39.15 3.53
CA LYS A 537 2.84 -40.46 3.95
C LYS A 537 4.04 -40.95 3.12
N PRO A 538 3.98 -41.02 1.77
CA PRO A 538 5.11 -41.48 0.96
C PRO A 538 6.30 -40.52 0.99
N VAL A 539 6.07 -39.21 1.15
CA VAL A 539 7.16 -38.22 1.22
C VAL A 539 7.91 -38.35 2.55
N ILE A 540 7.18 -38.37 3.66
CA ILE A 540 7.74 -38.49 5.01
C ILE A 540 8.52 -39.79 5.20
N GLN A 541 8.03 -40.90 4.63
CA GLN A 541 8.72 -42.20 4.69
C GLN A 541 10.06 -42.22 3.92
N LYS A 542 10.23 -41.34 2.93
CA LYS A 542 11.49 -41.21 2.17
C LYS A 542 12.51 -40.27 2.82
N LEU A 543 12.11 -39.51 3.84
CA LEU A 543 13.00 -38.59 4.53
C LEU A 543 14.00 -39.33 5.41
N SER A 544 15.27 -38.89 5.37
CA SER A 544 16.27 -39.31 6.35
C SER A 544 15.86 -38.92 7.78
N VAL A 545 16.48 -39.54 8.79
CA VAL A 545 16.26 -39.17 10.21
C VAL A 545 16.59 -37.69 10.44
N SER A 546 17.65 -37.17 9.82
CA SER A 546 18.04 -35.76 9.90
C SER A 546 16.99 -34.83 9.29
N GLN A 547 16.45 -35.18 8.11
CA GLN A 547 15.38 -34.41 7.47
C GLN A 547 14.07 -34.47 8.25
N ARG A 548 13.70 -35.62 8.83
CA ARG A 548 12.50 -35.70 9.69
C ARG A 548 12.61 -34.83 10.94
N ARG A 549 13.79 -34.76 11.57
CA ARG A 549 14.06 -33.82 12.68
C ARG A 549 13.95 -32.35 12.25
N GLN A 550 14.14 -32.03 10.98
CA GLN A 550 13.93 -30.67 10.46
C GLN A 550 12.45 -30.26 10.38
N LEU A 551 11.51 -31.21 10.50
CA LEU A 551 10.07 -30.93 10.49
C LEU A 551 9.57 -30.39 11.82
N GLU A 552 10.24 -30.66 12.93
CA GLU A 552 9.76 -30.22 14.23
C GLU A 552 9.73 -28.70 14.35
N VAL A 553 8.60 -28.18 14.84
CA VAL A 553 8.38 -26.76 15.11
C VAL A 553 7.74 -26.59 16.48
N GLN A 554 8.29 -25.68 17.28
CA GLN A 554 7.69 -25.21 18.54
C GLN A 554 6.92 -23.90 18.31
N GLU A 555 5.78 -23.72 18.99
CA GLU A 555 4.99 -22.49 18.93
C GLU A 555 5.78 -21.27 19.41
N SER A 556 6.65 -21.46 20.42
CA SER A 556 7.54 -20.42 20.98
C SER A 556 8.55 -19.90 19.96
N ASP A 557 8.86 -20.71 18.94
CA ASP A 557 9.84 -20.38 17.89
C ASP A 557 9.24 -19.57 16.73
N VAL A 558 7.93 -19.32 16.75
CA VAL A 558 7.24 -18.52 15.73
C VAL A 558 7.45 -17.02 15.99
N TYR A 559 8.27 -16.36 15.17
CA TYR A 559 8.51 -14.91 15.27
C TYR A 559 7.54 -14.06 14.43
N LEU A 560 6.94 -14.63 13.39
CA LEU A 560 5.95 -13.95 12.54
C LEU A 560 4.89 -14.94 12.06
N THR A 561 3.62 -14.55 12.14
CA THR A 561 2.51 -15.32 11.55
C THR A 561 1.47 -14.40 10.94
N PHE A 562 0.82 -14.85 9.87
CA PHE A 562 -0.32 -14.15 9.28
C PHE A 562 -1.19 -15.11 8.46
N PRO A 563 -2.51 -14.83 8.36
CA PRO A 563 -3.37 -15.49 7.39
C PRO A 563 -3.08 -14.93 5.99
N TYR A 564 -2.61 -15.78 5.08
CA TYR A 564 -2.33 -15.39 3.71
C TYR A 564 -3.61 -15.31 2.87
N GLN A 565 -4.47 -16.34 2.92
CA GLN A 565 -5.68 -16.41 2.10
C GLN A 565 -6.81 -17.08 2.87
N VAL A 566 -8.00 -16.47 2.78
CA VAL A 566 -9.27 -17.05 3.21
C VAL A 566 -10.09 -17.37 1.97
N GLY A 567 -10.56 -18.60 1.86
CA GLY A 567 -11.40 -19.10 0.77
C GLY A 567 -12.75 -19.54 1.30
N ILE A 568 -13.80 -19.39 0.49
CA ILE A 568 -15.12 -19.96 0.75
C ILE A 568 -15.50 -20.74 -0.52
N MET A 569 -15.83 -22.01 -0.35
CA MET A 569 -16.20 -22.91 -1.45
C MET A 569 -17.65 -23.34 -1.27
N PHE A 570 -18.38 -23.36 -2.38
CA PHE A 570 -19.76 -23.83 -2.46
C PHE A 570 -19.80 -25.02 -3.42
N ASP A 571 -20.54 -26.07 -3.07
CA ASP A 571 -20.85 -27.13 -4.03
C ASP A 571 -22.01 -26.64 -4.93
N GLU A 572 -21.70 -26.23 -6.16
CA GLU A 572 -22.72 -25.85 -7.16
C GLU A 572 -23.33 -27.08 -7.86
N SER A 573 -22.78 -28.28 -7.65
CA SER A 573 -23.11 -29.51 -8.38
C SER A 573 -24.31 -30.29 -7.84
N SER A 574 -24.90 -29.87 -6.72
CA SER A 574 -25.94 -30.64 -6.06
C SER A 574 -27.30 -29.96 -6.21
N GLY A 575 -28.17 -30.49 -7.07
CA GLY A 575 -29.63 -30.28 -7.04
C GLY A 575 -30.32 -30.79 -5.76
N ARG A 576 -29.60 -30.84 -4.63
CA ARG A 576 -30.07 -31.25 -3.31
C ARG A 576 -30.43 -29.99 -2.49
N LYS A 577 -31.41 -30.13 -1.60
CA LYS A 577 -31.90 -29.06 -0.70
C LYS A 577 -30.83 -28.50 0.26
N ILE A 578 -29.66 -29.14 0.40
CA ILE A 578 -28.60 -28.75 1.33
C ILE A 578 -27.37 -28.35 0.52
N GLN A 579 -27.06 -27.05 0.51
CA GLN A 579 -25.86 -26.50 -0.11
C GLN A 579 -24.65 -26.74 0.79
N LYS A 580 -23.69 -27.55 0.35
CA LYS A 580 -22.45 -27.76 1.10
C LYS A 580 -21.55 -26.53 1.03
N ARG A 581 -20.89 -26.21 2.14
CA ARG A 581 -20.09 -24.99 2.26
C ARG A 581 -18.82 -25.27 3.06
N TRP A 582 -17.68 -24.85 2.52
CA TRP A 582 -16.39 -24.97 3.20
C TRP A 582 -15.71 -23.62 3.32
N VAL A 583 -14.97 -23.44 4.40
CA VAL A 583 -14.06 -22.31 4.57
C VAL A 583 -12.65 -22.85 4.65
N GLU A 584 -11.74 -22.23 3.90
CA GLU A 584 -10.32 -22.50 3.97
C GLU A 584 -9.55 -21.28 4.49
N ILE A 585 -8.54 -21.50 5.34
CA ILE A 585 -7.63 -20.45 5.80
C ILE A 585 -6.19 -20.96 5.64
N THR A 586 -5.45 -20.34 4.73
CA THR A 586 -4.01 -20.59 4.56
C THR A 586 -3.22 -19.68 5.51
N MET A 587 -2.51 -20.28 6.44
CA MET A 587 -1.63 -19.65 7.41
C MET A 587 -0.17 -19.77 7.00
N VAL A 588 0.59 -18.71 7.24
CA VAL A 588 2.05 -18.68 7.07
C VAL A 588 2.68 -18.46 8.44
N PHE A 589 3.65 -19.29 8.78
CA PHE A 589 4.43 -19.21 10.01
C PHE A 589 5.91 -19.06 9.66
N HIS A 590 6.56 -18.05 10.21
CA HIS A 590 8.01 -17.92 10.14
C HIS A 590 8.61 -18.32 11.48
N ILE A 591 9.58 -19.21 11.41
CA ILE A 591 10.15 -19.90 12.55
C ILE A 591 11.64 -19.57 12.60
N LEU A 592 12.13 -19.30 13.79
CA LEU A 592 13.55 -19.24 14.10
C LEU A 592 13.81 -20.30 15.16
N ARG A 593 14.52 -21.37 14.80
CA ARG A 593 14.88 -22.42 15.76
C ARG A 593 15.76 -21.87 16.87
N GLY A 594 15.43 -22.19 18.11
CA GLY A 594 16.16 -21.71 19.28
C GLY A 594 15.75 -20.30 19.71
N LEU A 595 14.63 -19.77 19.19
CA LEU A 595 14.17 -18.41 19.47
C LEU A 595 13.73 -18.26 20.92
N HIS A 596 13.16 -19.31 21.49
CA HIS A 596 12.77 -19.30 22.90
C HIS A 596 13.97 -19.06 23.81
N GLU A 597 15.05 -19.80 23.59
CA GLU A 597 16.30 -19.72 24.35
C GLU A 597 16.99 -18.36 24.14
N ILE A 598 17.00 -17.85 22.91
CA ILE A 598 17.52 -16.50 22.61
C ILE A 598 16.72 -15.44 23.40
N ARG A 599 15.39 -15.55 23.46
CA ARG A 599 14.55 -14.63 24.23
C ARG A 599 14.77 -14.73 25.73
N GLU A 600 14.96 -15.94 26.27
CA GLU A 600 15.23 -16.15 27.69
C GLU A 600 16.63 -15.66 28.11
N SER A 601 17.61 -15.73 27.22
CA SER A 601 18.96 -15.20 27.44
C SER A 601 19.05 -13.66 27.42
N GLY A 602 17.97 -12.97 27.01
CA GLY A 602 17.92 -11.51 26.90
C GLY A 602 18.64 -10.95 25.67
N GLU A 603 19.06 -11.79 24.73
CA GLU A 603 19.68 -11.38 23.47
C GLU A 603 18.66 -10.73 22.51
N GLU A 604 18.98 -9.57 21.95
CA GLU A 604 18.17 -8.94 20.91
C GLU A 604 18.40 -9.63 19.56
N ILE A 605 17.33 -10.18 18.98
CA ILE A 605 17.39 -10.83 17.66
C ILE A 605 17.65 -9.78 16.57
N PRO A 606 18.71 -9.91 15.76
CA PRO A 606 19.00 -8.96 14.70
C PRO A 606 17.89 -8.93 13.65
N TRP A 607 17.43 -7.73 13.28
CA TRP A 607 16.40 -7.52 12.27
C TRP A 607 16.77 -8.07 10.87
N ASN A 608 18.06 -8.33 10.62
CA ASN A 608 18.61 -8.90 9.39
C ASN A 608 19.00 -10.38 9.54
N MET A 609 18.51 -11.10 10.55
CA MET A 609 18.86 -12.51 10.82
C MET A 609 18.78 -13.41 9.58
N GLY A 610 17.78 -13.25 8.72
CA GLY A 610 17.62 -14.05 7.49
C GLY A 610 18.74 -13.86 6.44
N THR A 611 19.64 -12.89 6.64
CA THR A 611 20.82 -12.66 5.79
C THR A 611 22.14 -13.00 6.48
N MET A 612 22.13 -13.28 7.78
CA MET A 612 23.33 -13.60 8.56
C MET A 612 23.61 -15.11 8.52
N PRO A 613 24.82 -15.56 8.16
CA PRO A 613 25.14 -16.98 8.03
C PRO A 613 24.78 -17.82 9.26
N GLU A 614 24.96 -17.27 10.47
CA GLU A 614 24.68 -17.95 11.76
C GLU A 614 23.20 -18.27 12.02
N TYR A 615 22.26 -17.59 11.35
CA TYR A 615 20.82 -17.80 11.49
C TYR A 615 20.17 -18.38 10.23
N GLN A 616 20.86 -18.39 9.09
CA GLN A 616 20.31 -18.87 7.81
C GLN A 616 19.80 -20.31 7.89
N ASP A 617 20.54 -21.20 8.56
CA ASP A 617 20.14 -22.61 8.74
C ASP A 617 19.07 -22.81 9.83
N LYS A 618 18.77 -21.76 10.60
CA LYS A 618 17.79 -21.78 11.70
C LYS A 618 16.42 -21.22 11.29
N VAL A 619 16.30 -20.60 10.12
CA VAL A 619 15.06 -19.96 9.65
C VAL A 619 14.26 -20.90 8.75
N PHE A 620 13.00 -21.09 9.09
CA PHE A 620 12.06 -21.91 8.34
C PHE A 620 10.76 -21.16 8.09
N VAL A 621 10.08 -21.52 7.00
CA VAL A 621 8.71 -21.07 6.72
C VAL A 621 7.83 -22.29 6.61
N CYS A 622 6.70 -22.24 7.32
CA CYS A 622 5.66 -23.26 7.28
C CYS A 622 4.39 -22.68 6.68
N ASN A 623 3.79 -23.39 5.73
CA ASN A 623 2.51 -23.07 5.14
C ASN A 623 1.51 -24.17 5.48
N TYR A 624 0.45 -23.79 6.18
CA TYR A 624 -0.61 -24.71 6.60
C TYR A 624 -1.93 -24.17 6.13
N ARG A 625 -2.73 -24.99 5.45
CA ARG A 625 -4.11 -24.64 5.12
C ARG A 625 -5.06 -25.44 5.98
N PHE A 626 -5.95 -24.73 6.63
CA PHE A 626 -7.00 -25.28 7.46
C PHE A 626 -8.30 -25.22 6.68
N ILE A 627 -9.10 -26.28 6.76
CA ILE A 627 -10.42 -26.38 6.13
C ILE A 627 -11.44 -26.82 7.18
N LYS A 628 -12.65 -26.25 7.11
CA LYS A 628 -13.79 -26.64 7.94
C LYS A 628 -15.08 -26.58 7.12
N GLU A 629 -15.95 -27.57 7.33
CA GLU A 629 -17.27 -27.63 6.71
C GLU A 629 -18.31 -26.90 7.58
N PHE A 630 -19.06 -25.99 6.96
CA PHE A 630 -20.13 -25.20 7.60
C PHE A 630 -21.52 -25.53 7.01
N THR A 631 -21.69 -26.74 6.50
CA THR A 631 -22.95 -27.23 5.96
C THR A 631 -24.00 -27.33 7.08
N SER A 632 -25.20 -26.81 6.84
CA SER A 632 -26.26 -26.76 7.87
C SER A 632 -26.66 -28.15 8.36
N GLY A 633 -26.61 -28.37 9.68
CA GLY A 633 -26.96 -29.64 10.32
C GLY A 633 -25.79 -30.63 10.48
N GLN A 634 -24.57 -30.23 10.10
CA GLN A 634 -23.36 -31.02 10.29
C GLN A 634 -22.38 -30.26 11.19
N GLU A 635 -21.92 -30.92 12.25
CA GLU A 635 -20.84 -30.41 13.09
C GLU A 635 -19.51 -30.94 12.55
N SER A 636 -18.54 -30.06 12.34
CA SER A 636 -17.20 -30.43 11.88
C SER A 636 -16.14 -29.59 12.57
N ASP A 637 -14.94 -30.14 12.67
CA ASP A 637 -13.76 -29.45 13.21
C ASP A 637 -12.85 -28.92 12.10
N TRP A 638 -11.96 -28.00 12.49
CA TRP A 638 -10.89 -27.55 11.60
C TRP A 638 -9.87 -28.67 11.40
N THR A 639 -9.66 -29.08 10.15
CA THR A 639 -8.62 -30.04 9.75
C THR A 639 -7.64 -29.35 8.81
N ILE A 640 -6.44 -29.93 8.66
CA ILE A 640 -5.40 -29.38 7.79
C ILE A 640 -5.39 -30.13 6.45
N ASN A 641 -5.50 -29.41 5.34
CA ASN A 641 -5.44 -30.01 3.99
C ASN A 641 -4.18 -29.62 3.20
N VAL A 642 -3.31 -28.76 3.75
CA VAL A 642 -1.98 -28.48 3.19
C VAL A 642 -0.97 -28.36 4.32
N VAL A 643 0.18 -29.00 4.17
CA VAL A 643 1.35 -28.88 5.04
C VAL A 643 2.60 -28.73 4.18
N ASN A 644 3.29 -27.60 4.28
CA ASN A 644 4.57 -27.37 3.64
C ASN A 644 5.58 -26.70 4.58
N HIS A 645 6.83 -27.17 4.53
CA HIS A 645 7.95 -26.72 5.33
C HIS A 645 9.13 -26.50 4.39
N PHE A 646 9.75 -25.33 4.43
CA PHE A 646 10.88 -25.03 3.56
C PHE A 646 11.78 -23.96 4.15
N LYS A 647 13.05 -23.97 3.72
CA LYS A 647 14.00 -22.90 4.05
C LYS A 647 13.92 -21.82 2.97
N PRO A 648 13.82 -20.54 3.35
CA PRO A 648 13.87 -19.43 2.39
C PRO A 648 15.12 -19.44 1.51
N LEU A 649 16.26 -19.87 2.06
CA LEU A 649 17.53 -19.92 1.33
C LEU A 649 17.53 -20.96 0.20
N ASP A 650 16.91 -22.12 0.43
CA ASP A 650 16.79 -23.18 -0.57
C ASP A 650 16.00 -22.66 -1.78
N LEU A 651 14.87 -21.97 -1.53
CA LEU A 651 14.06 -21.34 -2.58
C LEU A 651 14.83 -20.26 -3.35
N ILE A 652 15.60 -19.41 -2.65
CA ILE A 652 16.44 -18.38 -3.28
C ILE A 652 17.54 -19.02 -4.16
N ASN A 653 18.12 -20.13 -3.71
CA ASN A 653 19.16 -20.84 -4.45
C ASN A 653 18.58 -21.56 -5.68
N GLU A 654 17.37 -22.11 -5.59
CA GLU A 654 16.63 -22.64 -6.73
C GLU A 654 16.33 -21.55 -7.77
N MET A 655 15.83 -20.39 -7.34
CA MET A 655 15.54 -19.24 -8.23
C MET A 655 16.79 -18.63 -8.90
N LYS A 656 17.99 -18.86 -8.37
CA LYS A 656 19.26 -18.44 -8.99
C LYS A 656 19.78 -19.44 -10.02
N ARG A 657 19.29 -20.68 -9.97
CA ARG A 657 19.69 -21.78 -10.86
C ARG A 657 18.72 -21.96 -12.02
N ALA A 658 17.48 -21.52 -11.87
CA ALA A 658 16.48 -21.33 -12.93
C ALA A 658 16.68 -19.99 -13.63
#